data_AF-A0A0F5J4N8-F1
#
_entry.id   AF-A0A0F5J4N8-F1
#
_cell.length_a   1.000
_cell.length_b   1.000
_cell.length_c   1.000
_cell.angle_alpha   90.00
_cell.angle_beta   90.00
_cell.angle_gamma   90.00
#
_symmetry.space_group_name_H-M   'P 1'
#
loop_
_entity.id
_entity.type
_entity.pdbx_description
1 polymer ?
#
loop_
_entity_poly.entity_id
_entity_poly.type
_entity_poly.pdbx_seq_one_letter_code
_entity_poly.pdbx_strand_id
1 'polypeptide(L)'
;MTRLFTVLLILSGLLSSSMLSAQDSWQSLINRLTYYSPEKYKSAVNNLKKKYPDSYRPDTGWEKAVSELETNKETLISGLKAKDTKAEKQATKLLQQLDAALLANPLLADKQVVAIRRTLGDKARKAMSGELGIAPSNFQNNSEIGTPKGGWTNEFVSLDIIPGKIKQTTLYKPEPGMIITDPEPHFDGNKLMYSSIGSSDHWQLFELDLKTGKTRQLTPDTYKDFDSFDGCYTPDGRYIFCSTGTFLGLPCTDGGNKMCGLFLYDPKTGRTRQLTYDQDSNWGPVIMDNGTVLYQRWEYADLPHSNSRLLFTMNPDGTTQSAFYGSNSYFPTSFFNARPIPGRPSAVVGIASGHHSVSRSGRMLIIDTNKGRHEADGVVAEIPYAGKKVEAIVRDRLPDGIWPQFLQPYPLNDTYYLVSMKENPESLWGLYLVDTFDNRTLIAEEENVAYLEPVLMDSRKTPNVIPDRVDLASSTATVFLQDIYEGGGLKGIPRGTVKKLRIGSFNFSPWGQGGLLGTIGMDGPWDIKRILGEVDVEEDGSAMFTIPANTAVFVQPLDAEGKALQIMRSWFTGMPGETVSCIGCHEEKSTIAIPKRTKASLQKPQDIKEWYGKERGFSYRHEVQPVLDKYCISCHNQDKPGKPYLKGDKWIDDWTSNISGRAWKNGGHFTLSYANLHRYVRRPGIESDMHMLVPMDVHADQTELMQILQKGHYGVKLDKESVEKLSCWIDFNAPFHGRRSDIPKFEDAEQSNELRKLYREMFGAPKSTTEWLPEIPQNIEPVRFEKEQKAIGDTLLEKWPIYNPTEKPYDQWNDTQWKQLALGNFQKSIPLGNGLTLELVKVPAGSFIMGSDRHPDELPQTIVQVDKPFWMGRFEVTNAQFRAYDPEHDSRDEHRHGYQFGRKGYSMNHPDQPAVRISWQEAMDYCKWLSEKTGMKFSLPTEAQWEWACRAGSDTPFWYGNMSADFSGYANLGDIKLKEFAACTAYKFYESAMVIENPNKYDDWIPRDTTYNDGGFISEPVGRYIRNPWDLFDMHGNVWEWTLSSYQPYPYNENDGRNGITSENGKRVVRGSSWYDRPYWATSSFRLPYREYQKVYNVGFRVVMTEE
;
A
#
# COMPACT_ATOMS: atom_id res chain seq x y z
N MET A 1 66.91 -25.02 39.17
CA MET A 1 65.72 -24.83 38.30
C MET A 1 64.85 -26.05 38.55
N THR A 2 63.65 -26.03 39.12
CA THR A 2 62.52 -25.14 38.91
C THR A 2 61.62 -25.28 40.15
N ARG A 3 61.89 -24.49 41.20
CA ARG A 3 61.01 -24.26 42.35
C ARG A 3 60.75 -22.76 42.39
N LEU A 4 59.96 -22.26 41.44
CA LEU A 4 59.51 -20.86 41.43
C LEU A 4 58.18 -20.64 40.69
N PHE A 5 57.46 -21.69 40.28
CA PHE A 5 56.27 -21.56 39.42
C PHE A 5 54.94 -22.02 40.05
N THR A 6 54.91 -22.36 41.35
CA THR A 6 53.70 -22.91 42.00
C THR A 6 53.08 -21.98 43.05
N VAL A 7 53.53 -20.72 43.15
CA VAL A 7 53.00 -19.75 44.14
C VAL A 7 52.34 -18.52 43.48
N LEU A 8 52.37 -18.38 42.14
CA LEU A 8 51.75 -17.23 41.45
C LEU A 8 50.35 -17.49 40.85
N LEU A 9 49.75 -18.67 41.05
CA LEU A 9 48.45 -19.04 40.45
C LEU A 9 47.30 -19.19 41.46
N ILE A 10 47.52 -18.84 42.74
CA ILE A 10 46.51 -18.95 43.81
C ILE A 10 46.15 -17.57 44.43
N LEU A 11 46.66 -16.47 43.86
CA LEU A 11 46.43 -15.09 44.37
C LEU A 11 45.82 -14.12 43.35
N SER A 12 45.26 -14.61 42.24
CA SER A 12 44.43 -13.79 41.32
C SER A 12 42.92 -13.91 41.57
N GLY A 13 42.50 -14.79 42.47
CA GLY A 13 41.12 -14.83 42.97
C GLY A 13 41.00 -14.00 44.24
N LEU A 14 40.92 -12.66 44.11
CA LEU A 14 40.39 -11.69 45.09
C LEU A 14 40.74 -10.25 44.67
N LEU A 15 40.19 -9.77 43.54
CA LEU A 15 40.01 -8.34 43.28
C LEU A 15 38.73 -8.18 42.44
N SER A 16 37.60 -7.94 43.11
CA SER A 16 36.38 -7.44 42.50
C SER A 16 36.49 -5.92 42.29
N SER A 17 36.64 -5.48 41.04
CA SER A 17 36.40 -4.12 40.49
C SER A 17 37.12 -4.09 39.13
N SER A 18 36.57 -3.86 37.94
CA SER A 18 35.39 -3.16 37.46
C SER A 18 35.19 -3.59 35.99
N MET A 19 34.16 -4.38 35.68
CA MET A 19 33.90 -4.85 34.29
C MET A 19 32.91 -3.95 33.54
N LEU A 20 33.19 -2.63 33.46
CA LEU A 20 32.34 -1.61 32.80
C LEU A 20 33.16 -0.64 31.90
N SER A 21 34.31 -1.05 31.36
CA SER A 21 35.29 -0.12 30.78
C SER A 21 34.92 0.52 29.43
N ALA A 22 33.85 0.10 28.76
CA ALA A 22 33.44 0.70 27.48
C ALA A 22 32.63 2.00 27.66
N GLN A 23 31.85 2.06 28.75
CA GLN A 23 30.99 3.19 29.13
C GLN A 23 31.78 4.49 29.38
N ASP A 24 33.04 4.38 29.78
CA ASP A 24 33.95 5.49 30.04
C ASP A 24 34.87 5.81 28.84
N SER A 25 34.64 5.20 27.67
CA SER A 25 35.41 5.59 26.49
C SER A 25 35.17 7.06 26.14
N TRP A 26 36.23 7.77 25.74
CA TRP A 26 36.17 9.19 25.36
C TRP A 26 35.02 9.51 24.41
N GLN A 27 34.82 8.66 23.41
CA GLN A 27 33.77 8.85 22.42
C GLN A 27 32.37 8.66 23.03
N SER A 28 32.17 7.68 23.91
CA SER A 28 30.89 7.47 24.61
C SER A 28 30.54 8.69 25.48
N LEU A 29 31.50 9.20 26.26
CA LEU A 29 31.35 10.41 27.07
C LEU A 29 31.01 11.64 26.21
N ILE A 30 31.71 11.84 25.08
CA ILE A 30 31.44 12.93 24.14
C ILE A 30 30.00 12.86 23.61
N ASN A 31 29.55 11.68 23.16
CA ASN A 31 28.20 11.51 22.62
C ASN A 31 27.15 11.85 23.68
N ARG A 32 27.29 11.28 24.87
CA ARG A 32 26.34 11.49 25.98
C ARG A 32 26.24 12.95 26.39
N LEU A 33 27.37 13.67 26.48
CA LEU A 33 27.38 15.11 26.75
C LEU A 33 26.79 15.93 25.61
N THR A 34 27.04 15.54 24.36
CA THR A 34 26.57 16.26 23.16
C THR A 34 25.04 16.36 23.17
N TYR A 35 24.36 15.26 23.45
CA TYR A 35 22.89 15.18 23.41
C TYR A 35 22.20 15.47 24.73
N TYR A 36 22.96 15.58 25.82
CA TYR A 36 22.41 16.00 27.09
C TYR A 36 21.76 17.39 27.00
N SER A 37 20.50 17.46 27.44
CA SER A 37 19.72 18.68 27.58
C SER A 37 19.22 18.83 29.02
N PRO A 38 19.66 19.87 29.75
CA PRO A 38 19.24 20.13 31.11
C PRO A 38 17.72 20.27 31.28
N GLU A 39 17.05 20.90 30.31
CA GLU A 39 15.60 21.10 30.33
C GLU A 39 14.84 19.77 30.21
N LYS A 40 15.24 18.94 29.25
CA LYS A 40 14.65 17.62 29.01
C LYS A 40 14.91 16.67 30.18
N TYR A 41 16.10 16.73 30.76
CA TYR A 41 16.46 15.98 31.94
C TYR A 41 15.61 16.40 33.15
N LYS A 42 15.47 17.71 33.42
CA LYS A 42 14.59 18.23 34.48
C LYS A 42 13.14 17.80 34.25
N SER A 43 12.68 17.75 33.00
CA SER A 43 11.33 17.28 32.65
C SER A 43 11.09 15.83 33.06
N ALA A 44 12.06 14.94 32.82
CA ALA A 44 11.98 13.54 33.26
C ALA A 44 12.00 13.40 34.79
N VAL A 45 12.90 14.11 35.48
CA VAL A 45 12.95 14.10 36.97
C VAL A 45 11.65 14.63 37.57
N ASN A 46 11.12 15.73 37.03
CA ASN A 46 9.86 16.32 37.48
C ASN A 46 8.67 15.39 37.20
N ASN A 47 8.67 14.68 36.07
CA ASN A 47 7.68 13.65 35.78
C ASN A 47 7.71 12.53 36.83
N LEU A 48 8.91 11.99 37.15
CA LEU A 48 9.07 10.97 38.19
C LEU A 48 8.63 11.46 39.57
N LYS A 49 9.03 12.67 39.97
CA LYS A 49 8.59 13.30 41.24
C LYS A 49 7.06 13.43 41.31
N LYS A 50 6.43 13.80 40.19
CA LYS A 50 4.97 13.99 40.11
C LYS A 50 4.21 12.66 40.10
N LYS A 51 4.68 11.68 39.33
CA LYS A 51 3.99 10.38 39.15
C LYS A 51 4.22 9.43 40.33
N TYR A 52 5.36 9.58 41.02
CA TYR A 52 5.77 8.72 42.12
C TYR A 52 6.29 9.51 43.33
N PRO A 53 5.46 10.37 43.94
CA PRO A 53 5.90 11.27 45.02
C PRO A 53 6.39 10.54 46.28
N ASP A 54 5.98 9.30 46.50
CA ASP A 54 6.32 8.54 47.70
C ASP A 54 7.52 7.60 47.52
N SER A 55 7.76 7.12 46.29
CA SER A 55 8.79 6.11 45.99
C SER A 55 9.98 6.64 45.21
N TYR A 56 9.85 7.75 44.47
CA TYR A 56 11.00 8.34 43.76
C TYR A 56 11.85 9.19 44.71
N ARG A 57 13.08 8.75 44.99
CA ARG A 57 14.03 9.41 45.89
C ARG A 57 15.41 9.49 45.23
N PRO A 58 15.61 10.36 44.23
CA PRO A 58 16.93 10.53 43.61
C PRO A 58 17.91 11.18 44.60
N ASP A 59 19.21 10.86 44.49
CA ASP A 59 20.25 11.46 45.32
C ASP A 59 20.30 12.99 45.14
N THR A 60 20.57 13.74 46.22
CA THR A 60 20.59 15.22 46.24
C THR A 60 21.64 15.85 45.31
N GLY A 61 22.61 15.08 44.81
CA GLY A 61 23.71 15.58 43.98
C GLY A 61 23.33 15.94 42.54
N TRP A 62 22.19 15.50 42.01
CA TRP A 62 21.87 15.68 40.59
C TRP A 62 21.62 17.15 40.21
N GLU A 63 20.99 17.96 41.07
CA GLU A 63 20.71 19.38 40.77
C GLU A 63 21.99 20.17 40.56
N LYS A 64 23.01 19.87 41.39
CA LYS A 64 24.35 20.44 41.26
C LYS A 64 25.03 19.95 39.98
N ALA A 65 24.91 18.65 39.67
CA ALA A 65 25.50 18.09 38.45
C ALA A 65 24.90 18.72 37.18
N VAL A 66 23.57 18.98 37.17
CA VAL A 66 22.90 19.69 36.08
C VAL A 66 23.45 21.10 35.92
N SER A 67 23.55 21.87 37.01
CA SER A 67 24.08 23.24 36.99
C SER A 67 25.55 23.30 36.54
N GLU A 68 26.36 22.32 36.96
CA GLU A 68 27.76 22.22 36.56
C GLU A 68 27.91 21.88 35.08
N LEU A 69 27.08 20.98 34.55
CA LEU A 69 27.06 20.66 33.11
C LEU A 69 26.52 21.82 32.26
N GLU A 70 25.48 22.52 32.72
CA GLU A 70 24.98 23.75 32.08
C GLU A 70 26.10 24.77 31.85
N THR A 71 27.05 24.85 32.80
CA THR A 71 28.16 25.80 32.73
C THR A 71 29.36 25.26 31.94
N ASN A 72 29.70 23.97 32.09
CA ASN A 72 30.99 23.43 31.64
C ASN A 72 30.91 22.44 30.47
N LYS A 73 29.73 22.13 29.93
CA LYS A 73 29.53 21.10 28.88
C LYS A 73 30.50 21.23 27.70
N GLU A 74 30.61 22.41 27.10
CA GLU A 74 31.47 22.61 25.91
C GLU A 74 32.97 22.48 26.24
N THR A 75 33.37 22.92 27.43
CA THR A 75 34.74 22.75 27.94
C THR A 75 35.06 21.27 28.18
N LEU A 76 34.12 20.52 28.76
CA LEU A 76 34.27 19.08 28.97
C LEU A 76 34.37 18.33 27.65
N ILE A 77 33.50 18.63 26.67
CA ILE A 77 33.56 18.03 25.33
C ILE A 77 34.91 18.32 24.66
N SER A 78 35.38 19.56 24.74
CA SER A 78 36.67 19.97 24.17
C SER A 78 37.84 19.25 24.85
N GLY A 79 37.81 19.12 26.18
CA GLY A 79 38.79 18.35 26.95
C GLY A 79 38.79 16.87 26.59
N LEU A 80 37.61 16.26 26.44
CA LEU A 80 37.48 14.86 26.03
C LEU A 80 38.04 14.62 24.62
N LYS A 81 37.77 15.53 23.67
CA LYS A 81 38.37 15.48 22.31
C LYS A 81 39.89 15.58 22.35
N ALA A 82 40.42 16.34 23.30
CA ALA A 82 41.86 16.48 23.56
C ALA A 82 42.44 15.33 24.43
N LYS A 83 41.63 14.34 24.83
CA LYS A 83 42.01 13.23 25.73
C LYS A 83 42.53 13.71 27.10
N ASP A 84 41.97 14.79 27.64
CA ASP A 84 42.29 15.30 28.98
C ASP A 84 41.64 14.45 30.07
N THR A 85 42.47 13.72 30.82
CA THR A 85 42.04 12.84 31.93
C THR A 85 41.29 13.55 33.05
N LYS A 86 41.43 14.88 33.20
CA LYS A 86 40.62 15.65 34.16
C LYS A 86 39.20 15.82 33.66
N ALA A 87 39.05 16.21 32.39
CA ALA A 87 37.75 16.32 31.74
C ALA A 87 37.02 14.97 31.71
N GLU A 88 37.74 13.86 31.48
CA GLU A 88 37.21 12.49 31.58
C GLU A 88 36.59 12.22 32.95
N LYS A 89 37.39 12.33 34.02
CA LYS A 89 36.94 12.07 35.39
C LYS A 89 35.77 12.95 35.79
N GLN A 90 35.79 14.22 35.39
CA GLN A 90 34.71 15.15 35.68
C GLN A 90 33.44 14.79 34.91
N ALA A 91 33.53 14.52 33.60
CA ALA A 91 32.40 14.11 32.78
C ALA A 91 31.79 12.79 33.26
N THR A 92 32.60 11.76 33.51
CA THR A 92 32.15 10.47 34.07
C THR A 92 31.41 10.67 35.38
N LYS A 93 31.97 11.45 36.32
CA LYS A 93 31.32 11.72 37.61
C LYS A 93 29.97 12.41 37.44
N LEU A 94 29.90 13.46 36.63
CA LEU A 94 28.66 14.22 36.42
C LEU A 94 27.59 13.35 35.77
N LEU A 95 27.95 12.62 34.73
CA LEU A 95 27.04 11.71 34.03
C LEU A 95 26.56 10.57 34.93
N GLN A 96 27.44 9.97 35.76
CA GLN A 96 27.04 8.95 36.74
C GLN A 96 26.03 9.48 37.76
N GLN A 97 26.19 10.72 38.23
CA GLN A 97 25.24 11.36 39.15
C GLN A 97 23.87 11.59 38.49
N LEU A 98 23.86 11.99 37.23
CA LEU A 98 22.63 12.17 36.47
C LEU A 98 21.94 10.82 36.16
N ASP A 99 22.69 9.84 35.67
CA ASP A 99 22.15 8.51 35.39
C ASP A 99 21.56 7.90 36.66
N ALA A 100 22.26 7.98 37.79
CA ALA A 100 21.76 7.45 39.06
C ALA A 100 20.41 8.05 39.46
N ALA A 101 20.20 9.36 39.22
CA ALA A 101 18.94 10.01 39.53
C ALA A 101 17.79 9.58 38.60
N LEU A 102 18.03 9.35 37.31
CA LEU A 102 16.99 8.79 36.42
C LEU A 102 16.79 7.27 36.63
N LEU A 103 17.84 6.52 36.96
CA LEU A 103 17.77 5.08 37.26
C LEU A 103 17.20 4.76 38.64
N ALA A 104 17.07 5.76 39.53
CA ALA A 104 16.23 5.67 40.73
C ALA A 104 14.71 5.61 40.40
N ASN A 105 14.35 5.35 39.14
CA ASN A 105 12.99 5.19 38.65
C ASN A 105 12.27 4.04 39.40
N PRO A 106 11.14 4.29 40.07
CA PRO A 106 10.39 3.26 40.78
C PRO A 106 9.87 2.13 39.89
N LEU A 107 9.82 2.33 38.57
CA LEU A 107 9.49 1.28 37.60
C LEU A 107 10.56 0.20 37.47
N LEU A 108 11.79 0.48 37.89
CA LEU A 108 12.95 -0.42 37.84
C LEU A 108 13.37 -0.91 39.23
N ALA A 109 12.98 -0.20 40.29
CA ALA A 109 13.35 -0.52 41.66
C ALA A 109 12.87 -1.93 42.05
N ASP A 110 13.78 -2.71 42.65
CA ASP A 110 13.55 -4.10 43.11
C ASP A 110 13.10 -5.08 42.02
N LYS A 111 13.33 -4.75 40.74
CA LYS A 111 12.99 -5.60 39.59
C LYS A 111 14.24 -6.02 38.82
N GLN A 112 14.11 -7.14 38.13
CA GLN A 112 15.17 -7.69 37.29
C GLN A 112 14.94 -7.26 35.84
N VAL A 113 15.93 -6.60 35.24
CA VAL A 113 15.96 -6.40 33.79
C VAL A 113 16.75 -7.55 33.18
N VAL A 114 16.09 -8.40 32.40
CA VAL A 114 16.73 -9.50 31.69
C VAL A 114 17.05 -9.06 30.27
N ALA A 115 18.25 -9.37 29.80
CA ALA A 115 18.69 -9.09 28.45
C ALA A 115 19.58 -10.22 27.93
N ILE A 116 19.72 -10.29 26.60
CA ILE A 116 20.68 -11.16 25.94
C ILE A 116 22.02 -10.46 25.91
N ARG A 117 23.02 -11.06 26.52
CA ARG A 117 24.42 -10.66 26.39
C ARG A 117 25.08 -11.53 25.32
N ARG A 118 25.42 -10.94 24.18
CA ARG A 118 25.99 -11.63 23.02
C ARG A 118 27.42 -11.19 22.78
N THR A 119 28.38 -12.10 22.85
CA THR A 119 29.77 -11.81 22.51
C THR A 119 29.95 -11.80 20.99
N LEU A 120 30.35 -10.66 20.45
CA LEU A 120 30.59 -10.41 19.02
C LEU A 120 32.09 -10.26 18.68
N GLY A 121 32.96 -10.10 19.69
CA GLY A 121 34.39 -9.85 19.48
C GLY A 121 34.61 -8.49 18.82
N ASP A 122 35.66 -8.41 17.98
CA ASP A 122 36.06 -7.18 17.27
C ASP A 122 34.97 -6.58 16.37
N LYS A 123 33.90 -7.33 16.09
CA LYS A 123 32.75 -6.86 15.31
C LYS A 123 31.76 -6.01 16.11
N ALA A 124 31.79 -6.01 17.45
CA ALA A 124 30.74 -5.42 18.29
C ALA A 124 30.41 -3.96 17.94
N ARG A 125 31.41 -3.16 17.56
CA ARG A 125 31.25 -1.75 17.17
C ARG A 125 30.66 -1.55 15.78
N LYS A 126 30.64 -2.56 14.92
CA LYS A 126 30.14 -2.45 13.53
C LYS A 126 28.96 -3.36 13.22
N ALA A 127 28.69 -4.34 14.08
CA ALA A 127 27.62 -5.31 13.90
C ALA A 127 26.26 -4.61 13.80
N MET A 128 25.51 -4.99 12.76
CA MET A 128 24.15 -4.55 12.45
C MET A 128 23.40 -5.74 11.84
N SER A 129 22.06 -5.68 11.80
CA SER A 129 21.23 -6.68 11.11
C SER A 129 21.58 -8.12 11.51
N GLY A 130 21.71 -9.05 10.56
CA GLY A 130 21.97 -10.48 10.84
C GLY A 130 23.23 -10.79 11.65
N GLU A 131 24.23 -9.90 11.70
CA GLU A 131 25.41 -10.09 12.56
C GLU A 131 25.06 -10.00 14.05
N LEU A 132 23.94 -9.35 14.37
CA LEU A 132 23.36 -9.29 15.71
C LEU A 132 22.54 -10.53 16.03
N GLY A 133 22.49 -11.59 15.20
CA GLY A 133 21.68 -12.79 15.46
C GLY A 133 20.17 -12.50 15.46
N ILE A 134 19.73 -11.61 14.59
CA ILE A 134 18.32 -11.32 14.26
C ILE A 134 18.09 -11.62 12.77
N ALA A 135 16.85 -11.57 12.29
CA ALA A 135 16.55 -11.76 10.87
C ALA A 135 17.46 -10.88 9.97
N PRO A 136 18.13 -11.42 8.93
CA PRO A 136 19.14 -10.67 8.20
C PRO A 136 18.59 -9.50 7.37
N SER A 137 17.33 -9.61 6.93
CA SER A 137 16.59 -8.58 6.19
C SER A 137 15.17 -8.41 6.74
N ASN A 138 14.53 -7.27 6.47
CA ASN A 138 13.18 -6.96 6.97
C ASN A 138 12.05 -7.79 6.33
N PHE A 139 12.35 -8.54 5.27
CA PHE A 139 11.45 -9.51 4.64
C PHE A 139 11.74 -10.96 5.02
N GLN A 140 12.74 -11.20 5.86
CA GLN A 140 13.18 -12.53 6.26
C GLN A 140 12.75 -12.85 7.70
N ASN A 141 12.79 -14.14 8.02
CA ASN A 141 12.41 -14.70 9.32
C ASN A 141 13.63 -15.23 10.08
N ASN A 142 13.43 -15.70 11.31
CA ASN A 142 14.52 -16.31 12.10
C ASN A 142 15.10 -17.57 11.42
N SER A 143 14.30 -18.28 10.61
CA SER A 143 14.74 -19.41 9.78
C SER A 143 15.84 -19.04 8.78
N GLU A 144 16.03 -17.76 8.48
CA GLU A 144 17.03 -17.25 7.51
C GLU A 144 18.31 -16.75 8.20
N ILE A 145 18.41 -16.83 9.53
CA ILE A 145 19.63 -16.49 10.26
C ILE A 145 20.71 -17.51 9.86
N GLY A 146 21.82 -17.05 9.26
CA GLY A 146 22.77 -17.92 8.57
C GLY A 146 23.67 -18.81 9.46
N THR A 147 23.88 -18.47 10.73
CA THR A 147 24.74 -19.23 11.65
C THR A 147 24.08 -19.49 13.01
N PRO A 148 22.86 -20.05 13.09
CA PRO A 148 22.11 -20.15 14.33
C PRO A 148 22.73 -21.13 15.35
N LYS A 149 23.68 -21.97 14.89
CA LYS A 149 24.48 -22.90 15.70
C LYS A 149 25.97 -22.53 15.80
N GLY A 150 26.41 -21.37 15.27
CA GLY A 150 27.83 -21.05 15.14
C GLY A 150 28.17 -19.60 15.45
N GLY A 151 29.38 -19.36 15.94
CA GLY A 151 29.98 -18.02 15.98
C GLY A 151 29.49 -17.04 17.06
N TRP A 152 28.54 -17.43 17.91
CA TRP A 152 28.06 -16.61 19.02
C TRP A 152 28.18 -17.31 20.37
N THR A 153 28.60 -16.55 21.38
CA THR A 153 28.42 -16.92 22.79
C THR A 153 27.28 -16.07 23.33
N ASN A 154 26.22 -16.72 23.79
CA ASN A 154 25.04 -16.06 24.31
C ASN A 154 24.85 -16.36 25.78
N GLU A 155 24.28 -15.41 26.50
CA GLU A 155 23.91 -15.54 27.91
C GLU A 155 22.62 -14.75 28.13
N PHE A 156 21.65 -15.31 28.87
CA PHE A 156 20.66 -14.47 29.53
C PHE A 156 21.29 -13.92 30.80
N VAL A 157 21.31 -12.60 30.91
CA VAL A 157 21.81 -11.91 32.10
C VAL A 157 20.68 -11.12 32.75
N SER A 158 20.65 -11.12 34.08
CA SER A 158 19.86 -10.20 34.89
C SER A 158 20.72 -9.00 35.26
N LEU A 159 20.15 -7.81 35.12
CA LEU A 159 20.73 -6.54 35.53
C LEU A 159 19.88 -5.98 36.67
N ASP A 160 20.39 -6.07 37.89
CA ASP A 160 19.79 -5.41 39.06
C ASP A 160 20.26 -3.95 39.04
N ILE A 161 19.31 -3.04 38.80
CA ILE A 161 19.59 -1.60 38.63
C ILE A 161 19.55 -0.92 40.01
N ILE A 162 20.73 -0.75 40.61
CA ILE A 162 20.89 0.05 41.83
C ILE A 162 21.41 1.43 41.40
N PRO A 163 20.84 2.56 41.84
CA PRO A 163 21.33 3.88 41.49
C PRO A 163 22.85 4.03 41.73
N GLY A 164 23.59 4.31 40.66
CA GLY A 164 25.06 4.42 40.69
C GLY A 164 25.84 3.09 40.68
N LYS A 165 25.15 1.92 40.66
CA LYS A 165 25.78 0.60 40.61
C LYS A 165 24.88 -0.43 39.92
N ILE A 166 25.29 -0.93 38.77
CA ILE A 166 24.58 -2.04 38.10
C ILE A 166 25.21 -3.37 38.52
N LYS A 167 24.41 -4.33 38.97
CA LYS A 167 24.87 -5.69 39.27
C LYS A 167 24.35 -6.64 38.20
N GLN A 168 25.28 -7.27 37.49
CA GLN A 168 24.97 -8.28 36.48
C GLN A 168 25.10 -9.70 37.05
N THR A 169 24.13 -10.56 36.73
CA THR A 169 24.14 -11.98 37.08
C THR A 169 23.78 -12.81 35.85
N THR A 170 24.57 -13.82 35.50
CA THR A 170 24.20 -14.77 34.45
C THR A 170 23.10 -15.71 34.95
N LEU A 171 21.96 -15.71 34.27
CA LEU A 171 20.80 -16.55 34.59
C LEU A 171 20.86 -17.90 33.87
N TYR A 172 21.25 -17.87 32.59
CA TYR A 172 21.34 -19.04 31.75
C TYR A 172 22.40 -18.85 30.67
N LYS A 173 23.15 -19.92 30.40
CA LYS A 173 24.15 -19.99 29.35
C LYS A 173 23.90 -21.25 28.53
N PRO A 174 23.41 -21.15 27.28
CA PRO A 174 23.26 -22.29 26.41
C PRO A 174 24.62 -22.86 25.99
N GLU A 175 24.60 -24.05 25.38
CA GLU A 175 25.81 -24.65 24.80
C GLU A 175 26.51 -23.70 23.81
N PRO A 176 27.85 -23.71 23.73
CA PRO A 176 28.58 -22.83 22.82
C PRO A 176 28.06 -22.90 21.38
N GLY A 177 27.82 -21.75 20.76
CA GLY A 177 27.29 -21.64 19.40
C GLY A 177 25.76 -21.60 19.31
N MET A 178 25.03 -21.97 20.36
CA MET A 178 23.57 -21.92 20.36
C MET A 178 23.06 -20.49 20.49
N ILE A 179 22.16 -20.11 19.58
CA ILE A 179 21.43 -18.85 19.63
C ILE A 179 20.30 -18.89 20.67
N ILE A 180 20.06 -17.77 21.33
CA ILE A 180 18.84 -17.46 22.08
C ILE A 180 18.34 -16.10 21.59
N THR A 181 17.02 -15.94 21.46
CA THR A 181 16.37 -14.72 20.96
C THR A 181 14.88 -14.78 21.32
N ASP A 182 14.14 -13.71 21.06
CA ASP A 182 12.71 -13.54 21.33
C ASP A 182 12.30 -13.81 22.79
N PRO A 183 12.95 -13.18 23.80
CA PRO A 183 12.56 -13.38 25.18
C PRO A 183 11.17 -12.79 25.45
N GLU A 184 10.26 -13.60 25.97
CA GLU A 184 8.91 -13.18 26.37
C GLU A 184 8.63 -13.54 27.83
N PRO A 185 8.45 -12.54 28.72
CA PRO A 185 8.22 -12.79 30.13
C PRO A 185 6.80 -13.32 30.38
N HIS A 186 6.70 -14.42 31.11
CA HIS A 186 5.42 -14.93 31.60
C HIS A 186 4.79 -13.94 32.61
N PHE A 187 3.45 -13.93 32.72
CA PHE A 187 2.72 -12.96 33.55
C PHE A 187 3.09 -13.02 35.04
N ASP A 188 3.57 -14.15 35.53
CA ASP A 188 3.97 -14.34 36.93
C ASP A 188 5.37 -13.78 37.26
N GLY A 189 6.14 -13.35 36.25
CA GLY A 189 7.49 -12.82 36.41
C GLY A 189 8.57 -13.86 36.73
N ASN A 190 8.25 -15.16 36.77
CA ASN A 190 9.20 -16.22 37.16
C ASN A 190 9.73 -17.05 35.99
N LYS A 191 9.11 -16.93 34.82
CA LYS A 191 9.44 -17.73 33.63
C LYS A 191 9.64 -16.84 32.42
N LEU A 192 10.49 -17.30 31.52
CA LEU A 192 10.84 -16.59 30.29
C LEU A 192 10.79 -17.55 29.11
N MET A 193 9.89 -17.31 28.15
CA MET A 193 9.89 -18.00 26.87
C MET A 193 11.00 -17.43 25.99
N TYR A 194 11.62 -18.26 25.15
CA TYR A 194 12.59 -17.81 24.15
C TYR A 194 12.68 -18.80 22.97
N SER A 195 13.26 -18.36 21.86
CA SER A 195 13.52 -19.19 20.67
C SER A 195 14.97 -19.68 20.64
N SER A 196 15.18 -20.94 20.25
CA SER A 196 16.51 -21.52 20.00
C SER A 196 16.40 -22.72 19.06
N ILE A 197 17.52 -23.38 18.76
CA ILE A 197 17.49 -24.62 17.98
C ILE A 197 17.20 -25.81 18.88
N GLY A 198 16.18 -26.58 18.51
CA GLY A 198 15.70 -27.75 19.25
C GLY A 198 16.39 -29.06 18.91
N SER A 199 15.87 -30.13 19.52
CA SER A 199 16.29 -31.53 19.29
C SER A 199 16.15 -31.97 17.82
N SER A 200 15.23 -31.36 17.07
CA SER A 200 14.94 -31.67 15.67
C SER A 200 15.82 -30.94 14.65
N ASP A 201 16.83 -30.18 15.10
CA ASP A 201 17.63 -29.29 14.23
C ASP A 201 16.82 -28.19 13.53
N HIS A 202 15.73 -27.78 14.15
CA HIS A 202 14.89 -26.67 13.71
C HIS A 202 14.69 -25.66 14.84
N TRP A 203 14.26 -24.45 14.49
CA TRP A 203 13.85 -23.48 15.50
C TRP A 203 12.69 -24.03 16.34
N GLN A 204 12.81 -23.92 17.65
CA GLN A 204 11.82 -24.35 18.64
C GLN A 204 11.67 -23.30 19.74
N LEU A 205 10.55 -23.37 20.45
CA LEU A 205 10.32 -22.56 21.65
C LEU A 205 10.84 -23.27 22.89
N PHE A 206 11.37 -22.50 23.81
CA PHE A 206 11.88 -22.95 25.10
C PHE A 206 11.33 -22.06 26.22
N GLU A 207 11.40 -22.58 27.44
CA GLU A 207 11.05 -21.84 28.66
C GLU A 207 12.18 -21.98 29.68
N LEU A 208 12.69 -20.84 30.14
CA LEU A 208 13.62 -20.74 31.26
C LEU A 208 12.84 -20.44 32.54
N ASP A 209 13.04 -21.28 33.57
CA ASP A 209 12.61 -21.00 34.93
C ASP A 209 13.69 -20.19 35.65
N LEU A 210 13.37 -18.94 36.02
CA LEU A 210 14.34 -18.00 36.59
C LEU A 210 14.77 -18.34 38.02
N LYS A 211 13.99 -19.15 38.74
CA LYS A 211 14.33 -19.56 40.12
C LYS A 211 15.35 -20.68 40.12
N THR A 212 15.23 -21.60 39.16
CA THR A 212 16.07 -22.80 39.08
C THR A 212 17.20 -22.69 38.05
N GLY A 213 17.11 -21.73 37.12
CA GLY A 213 18.03 -21.60 35.98
C GLY A 213 17.90 -22.72 34.96
N LYS A 214 16.84 -23.55 35.04
CA LYS A 214 16.63 -24.69 34.15
C LYS A 214 15.78 -24.28 32.95
N THR A 215 16.15 -24.81 31.78
CA THR A 215 15.38 -24.65 30.54
C THR A 215 14.70 -25.95 30.13
N ARG A 216 13.58 -25.84 29.40
CA ARG A 216 12.89 -26.95 28.72
C ARG A 216 12.34 -26.52 27.37
N GLN A 217 12.28 -27.43 26.41
CA GLN A 217 11.58 -27.20 25.13
C GLN A 217 10.05 -27.18 25.37
N LEU A 218 9.35 -26.25 24.74
CA LEU A 218 7.89 -26.10 24.81
C LEU A 218 7.19 -26.76 23.63
N THR A 219 7.78 -26.65 22.43
CA THR A 219 7.24 -27.24 21.21
C THR A 219 7.57 -28.73 21.11
N PRO A 220 6.70 -29.55 20.51
CA PRO A 220 6.91 -30.99 20.36
C PRO A 220 8.10 -31.34 19.46
N ASP A 221 8.81 -32.43 19.78
CA ASP A 221 9.87 -32.99 18.93
C ASP A 221 9.37 -33.47 17.56
N THR A 222 8.05 -33.62 17.39
CA THR A 222 7.43 -33.95 16.10
C THR A 222 7.51 -32.81 15.08
N TYR A 223 7.88 -31.59 15.49
CA TYR A 223 8.07 -30.45 14.59
C TYR A 223 9.45 -30.52 13.94
N LYS A 224 9.58 -31.42 12.96
CA LYS A 224 10.87 -31.77 12.33
C LYS A 224 11.02 -31.29 10.88
N ASP A 225 9.97 -30.73 10.29
CA ASP A 225 9.95 -30.30 8.88
C ASP A 225 9.73 -28.78 8.73
N PHE A 226 9.65 -28.06 9.86
CA PHE A 226 9.38 -26.62 9.89
C PHE A 226 9.93 -25.98 11.18
N ASP A 227 10.09 -24.66 11.13
CA ASP A 227 10.67 -23.83 12.18
C ASP A 227 9.55 -23.19 13.04
N SER A 228 9.78 -23.05 14.34
CA SER A 228 8.87 -22.41 15.31
C SER A 228 9.66 -21.44 16.21
N PHE A 229 9.29 -20.16 16.21
CA PHE A 229 10.03 -19.09 16.89
C PHE A 229 9.09 -17.91 17.24
N ASP A 230 9.59 -16.91 17.95
CA ASP A 230 8.91 -15.64 18.29
C ASP A 230 7.48 -15.86 18.81
N GLY A 231 7.40 -16.31 20.07
CA GLY A 231 6.15 -16.74 20.71
C GLY A 231 5.74 -15.91 21.91
N CYS A 232 4.45 -16.01 22.27
CA CYS A 232 3.91 -15.46 23.49
C CYS A 232 2.99 -16.42 24.24
N TYR A 233 2.88 -16.18 25.56
CA TYR A 233 1.96 -16.88 26.44
C TYR A 233 0.55 -16.31 26.32
N THR A 234 -0.45 -17.18 26.22
CA THR A 234 -1.85 -16.80 26.38
C THR A 234 -2.28 -16.92 27.84
N PRO A 235 -3.31 -16.16 28.29
CA PRO A 235 -3.78 -16.20 29.68
C PRO A 235 -4.27 -17.57 30.20
N ASP A 236 -4.63 -18.50 29.31
CA ASP A 236 -5.14 -19.84 29.67
C ASP A 236 -4.09 -20.96 29.62
N GLY A 237 -2.83 -20.60 29.34
CA GLY A 237 -1.68 -21.50 29.35
C GLY A 237 -1.32 -22.11 28.00
N ARG A 238 -1.98 -21.71 26.90
CA ARG A 238 -1.56 -22.03 25.52
C ARG A 238 -0.46 -21.07 25.05
N TYR A 239 0.19 -21.38 23.93
CA TYR A 239 1.21 -20.52 23.32
C TYR A 239 0.86 -20.17 21.88
N ILE A 240 1.10 -18.93 21.48
CA ILE A 240 1.01 -18.47 20.09
C ILE A 240 2.42 -18.15 19.59
N PHE A 241 2.78 -18.58 18.39
CA PHE A 241 4.14 -18.41 17.86
C PHE A 241 4.19 -18.32 16.34
N CYS A 242 5.28 -17.76 15.82
CA CYS A 242 5.57 -17.72 14.40
C CYS A 242 6.10 -19.08 13.92
N SER A 243 5.63 -19.56 12.76
CA SER A 243 6.15 -20.80 12.19
C SER A 243 6.15 -20.83 10.67
N THR A 244 7.18 -21.46 10.09
CA THR A 244 7.28 -21.76 8.64
C THR A 244 6.41 -22.94 8.20
N GLY A 245 5.60 -23.50 9.10
CA GLY A 245 4.63 -24.57 8.83
C GLY A 245 3.49 -24.19 7.86
N THR A 246 3.48 -22.97 7.33
CA THR A 246 2.63 -22.59 6.19
C THR A 246 3.13 -23.20 4.88
N PHE A 247 4.43 -23.50 4.81
CA PHE A 247 5.15 -23.95 3.63
C PHE A 247 4.97 -23.01 2.42
N LEU A 248 4.79 -21.72 2.67
CA LEU A 248 4.68 -20.66 1.67
C LEU A 248 6.05 -20.04 1.39
N GLY A 249 6.25 -19.64 0.14
CA GLY A 249 7.45 -18.96 -0.33
C GLY A 249 7.16 -17.49 -0.64
N LEU A 250 8.14 -16.63 -0.38
CA LEU A 250 8.05 -15.19 -0.62
C LEU A 250 7.92 -14.89 -2.13
N PRO A 251 6.83 -14.24 -2.62
CA PRO A 251 6.63 -14.02 -4.05
C PRO A 251 7.74 -13.20 -4.72
N CYS A 252 8.26 -12.17 -4.05
CA CYS A 252 9.25 -11.24 -4.60
C CYS A 252 10.69 -11.79 -4.65
N THR A 253 10.92 -13.00 -4.13
CA THR A 253 12.20 -13.71 -4.24
C THR A 253 12.05 -15.03 -4.99
N ASP A 254 11.05 -15.12 -5.89
CA ASP A 254 10.71 -16.33 -6.65
C ASP A 254 10.43 -17.54 -5.74
N GLY A 255 9.80 -17.32 -4.58
CA GLY A 255 9.53 -18.38 -3.59
C GLY A 255 10.76 -18.85 -2.80
N GLY A 256 11.89 -18.14 -2.89
CA GLY A 256 13.17 -18.54 -2.28
C GLY A 256 13.26 -18.42 -0.75
N ASN A 257 12.55 -17.48 -0.12
CA ASN A 257 12.52 -17.35 1.34
C ASN A 257 11.24 -17.97 1.92
N LYS A 258 11.36 -18.68 3.05
CA LYS A 258 10.22 -19.32 3.72
C LYS A 258 9.41 -18.28 4.49
N MET A 259 8.10 -18.22 4.27
CA MET A 259 7.19 -17.31 5.00
C MET A 259 6.67 -17.96 6.29
N CYS A 260 6.30 -17.14 7.29
CA CYS A 260 5.78 -17.63 8.56
C CYS A 260 4.34 -17.16 8.85
N GLY A 261 3.52 -18.05 9.40
CA GLY A 261 2.20 -17.72 9.94
C GLY A 261 2.21 -17.78 11.47
N LEU A 262 1.09 -17.42 12.10
CA LEU A 262 0.90 -17.59 13.54
C LEU A 262 0.19 -18.91 13.83
N PHE A 263 0.67 -19.63 14.84
CA PHE A 263 0.16 -20.94 15.24
C PHE A 263 -0.13 -20.96 16.74
N LEU A 264 -1.21 -21.61 17.13
CA LEU A 264 -1.61 -21.85 18.52
C LEU A 264 -1.26 -23.30 18.90
N TYR A 265 -0.54 -23.49 19.99
CA TYR A 265 -0.30 -24.82 20.58
C TYR A 265 -0.91 -24.92 21.97
N ASP A 266 -1.70 -25.98 22.18
CA ASP A 266 -2.25 -26.33 23.49
C ASP A 266 -1.43 -27.47 24.12
N PRO A 267 -0.64 -27.18 25.17
CA PRO A 267 0.16 -28.19 25.85
C PRO A 267 -0.68 -29.23 26.63
N LYS A 268 -1.95 -28.94 26.95
CA LYS A 268 -2.84 -29.87 27.66
C LYS A 268 -3.35 -30.96 26.72
N THR A 269 -3.59 -30.63 25.45
CA THR A 269 -4.11 -31.57 24.46
C THR A 269 -3.06 -32.05 23.46
N GLY A 270 -1.90 -31.40 23.40
CA GLY A 270 -0.86 -31.64 22.40
C GLY A 270 -1.28 -31.25 20.98
N ARG A 271 -2.25 -30.34 20.83
CA ARG A 271 -2.82 -29.95 19.52
C ARG A 271 -2.27 -28.61 19.07
N THR A 272 -2.09 -28.48 17.77
CA THR A 272 -1.60 -27.28 17.09
C THR A 272 -2.67 -26.80 16.13
N ARG A 273 -2.74 -25.51 15.85
CA ARG A 273 -3.60 -24.96 14.80
C ARG A 273 -2.99 -23.71 14.20
N GLN A 274 -3.12 -23.55 12.90
CA GLN A 274 -2.76 -22.31 12.21
C GLN A 274 -3.84 -21.25 12.46
N LEU A 275 -3.43 -20.02 12.77
CA LEU A 275 -4.33 -18.88 13.03
C LEU A 275 -4.39 -17.93 11.83
N THR A 276 -3.28 -17.72 11.12
CA THR A 276 -3.21 -16.79 9.99
C THR A 276 -2.96 -17.55 8.69
N TYR A 277 -3.73 -17.23 7.64
CA TYR A 277 -3.73 -17.93 6.35
C TYR A 277 -3.34 -16.98 5.22
N ASP A 278 -2.27 -16.24 5.44
CA ASP A 278 -1.75 -15.18 4.58
C ASP A 278 -0.65 -15.72 3.64
N GLN A 279 -0.42 -15.04 2.50
CA GLN A 279 0.74 -15.28 1.65
C GLN A 279 2.07 -15.02 2.39
N ASP A 280 2.04 -14.02 3.27
CA ASP A 280 3.24 -13.38 3.79
C ASP A 280 3.42 -13.56 5.28
N SER A 281 4.63 -13.22 5.70
CA SER A 281 5.02 -13.39 7.08
C SER A 281 4.17 -12.55 8.04
N ASN A 282 3.77 -13.21 9.12
CA ASN A 282 3.22 -12.61 10.32
C ASN A 282 4.25 -12.71 11.45
N TRP A 283 4.41 -11.65 12.24
CA TRP A 283 5.48 -11.54 13.25
C TRP A 283 5.01 -10.97 14.59
N GLY A 284 5.82 -11.19 15.63
CA GLY A 284 5.76 -10.50 16.91
C GLY A 284 4.41 -10.61 17.63
N PRO A 285 3.83 -11.82 17.80
CA PRO A 285 2.59 -11.95 18.54
C PRO A 285 2.81 -11.56 20.01
N VAL A 286 1.98 -10.68 20.55
CA VAL A 286 2.00 -10.28 21.96
C VAL A 286 0.59 -10.10 22.51
N ILE A 287 0.34 -10.56 23.73
CA ILE A 287 -0.96 -10.36 24.39
C ILE A 287 -1.08 -8.94 24.92
N MET A 288 -2.18 -8.28 24.56
CA MET A 288 -2.60 -6.97 25.04
C MET A 288 -3.39 -7.08 26.36
N ASP A 289 -3.49 -5.99 27.11
CA ASP A 289 -4.19 -5.94 28.41
C ASP A 289 -5.68 -6.36 28.34
N ASN A 290 -6.31 -6.20 27.18
CA ASN A 290 -7.69 -6.61 26.91
C ASN A 290 -7.83 -8.11 26.55
N GLY A 291 -6.73 -8.87 26.48
CA GLY A 291 -6.69 -10.29 26.15
C GLY A 291 -6.55 -10.61 24.65
N THR A 292 -6.58 -9.62 23.76
CA THR A 292 -6.36 -9.84 22.32
C THR A 292 -4.87 -9.98 22.00
N VAL A 293 -4.55 -10.62 20.88
CA VAL A 293 -3.20 -10.73 20.33
C VAL A 293 -2.96 -9.52 19.41
N LEU A 294 -1.89 -8.77 19.64
CA LEU A 294 -1.32 -7.82 18.68
C LEU A 294 -0.25 -8.56 17.88
N TYR A 295 -0.21 -8.34 16.57
CA TYR A 295 0.83 -8.90 15.69
C TYR A 295 1.05 -8.00 14.48
N GLN A 296 2.14 -8.24 13.76
CA GLN A 296 2.41 -7.58 12.49
C GLN A 296 2.04 -8.51 11.33
N ARG A 297 1.36 -7.97 10.32
CA ARG A 297 1.03 -8.65 9.07
C ARG A 297 1.71 -7.96 7.89
N TRP A 298 2.38 -8.73 7.06
CA TRP A 298 2.84 -8.28 5.74
C TRP A 298 1.82 -8.64 4.65
N GLU A 299 1.71 -7.83 3.60
CA GLU A 299 0.68 -7.99 2.56
C GLU A 299 1.07 -7.33 1.23
N TYR A 300 0.82 -7.94 0.06
CA TYR A 300 0.99 -7.24 -1.23
C TYR A 300 -0.06 -7.54 -2.30
N ALA A 301 -1.24 -8.04 -1.92
CA ALA A 301 -2.29 -8.28 -2.91
C ALA A 301 -2.70 -6.97 -3.60
N ASP A 302 -2.17 -6.76 -4.81
CA ASP A 302 -2.31 -5.55 -5.63
C ASP A 302 -1.86 -4.25 -4.94
N LEU A 303 -0.91 -4.33 -4.00
CA LEU A 303 -0.34 -3.19 -3.26
C LEU A 303 1.19 -3.14 -3.40
N PRO A 304 1.82 -1.96 -3.21
CA PRO A 304 3.28 -1.84 -3.19
C PRO A 304 3.92 -2.74 -2.18
N HIS A 305 4.88 -3.54 -2.64
CA HIS A 305 5.46 -4.56 -1.78
C HIS A 305 6.33 -3.98 -0.66
N SER A 306 6.76 -2.72 -0.77
CA SER A 306 7.73 -2.08 0.13
C SER A 306 7.10 -1.33 1.31
N ASN A 307 5.79 -1.05 1.31
CA ASN A 307 5.15 -0.18 2.32
C ASN A 307 4.05 -0.85 3.18
N SER A 308 3.90 -2.17 3.09
CA SER A 308 2.71 -2.89 3.56
C SER A 308 2.92 -3.76 4.81
N ARG A 309 3.60 -3.26 5.85
CA ARG A 309 3.74 -4.00 7.12
C ARG A 309 2.88 -3.39 8.19
N LEU A 310 1.68 -3.93 8.27
CA LEU A 310 0.57 -3.42 9.05
C LEU A 310 0.57 -4.04 10.45
N LEU A 311 0.03 -3.33 11.43
CA LEU A 311 -0.31 -3.94 12.72
C LEU A 311 -1.73 -4.47 12.68
N PHE A 312 -1.94 -5.64 13.26
CA PHE A 312 -3.21 -6.35 13.33
C PHE A 312 -3.50 -6.82 14.75
N THR A 313 -4.78 -7.07 15.01
CA THR A 313 -5.24 -7.71 16.25
C THR A 313 -6.20 -8.86 15.97
N MET A 314 -6.23 -9.85 16.87
CA MET A 314 -7.19 -10.97 16.85
C MET A 314 -7.45 -11.50 18.26
N ASN A 315 -8.48 -12.33 18.43
CA ASN A 315 -8.61 -13.16 19.63
C ASN A 315 -7.56 -14.29 19.62
N PRO A 316 -7.21 -14.87 20.79
CA PRO A 316 -6.23 -15.95 20.86
C PRO A 316 -6.56 -17.20 20.03
N ASP A 317 -7.84 -17.40 19.68
CA ASP A 317 -8.30 -18.48 18.80
C ASP A 317 -8.29 -18.11 17.30
N GLY A 318 -7.75 -16.96 16.93
CA GLY A 318 -7.65 -16.50 15.55
C GLY A 318 -8.91 -15.82 15.02
N THR A 319 -10.00 -15.73 15.79
CA THR A 319 -11.20 -14.97 15.39
C THR A 319 -10.96 -13.47 15.48
N THR A 320 -11.82 -12.69 14.82
CA THR A 320 -11.83 -11.21 14.82
C THR A 320 -10.52 -10.57 14.36
N GLN A 321 -9.85 -11.18 13.38
CA GLN A 321 -8.67 -10.61 12.74
C GLN A 321 -9.03 -9.26 12.10
N SER A 322 -8.31 -8.21 12.48
CA SER A 322 -8.56 -6.85 11.98
C SER A 322 -7.31 -5.97 12.05
N ALA A 323 -7.21 -5.04 11.09
CA ALA A 323 -6.13 -4.05 11.08
C ALA A 323 -6.21 -3.14 12.31
N PHE A 324 -5.08 -2.99 13.00
CA PHE A 324 -4.88 -2.10 14.13
C PHE A 324 -4.33 -0.74 13.67
N TYR A 325 -3.28 -0.73 12.84
CA TYR A 325 -2.65 0.51 12.35
C TYR A 325 -1.98 0.32 10.99
N GLY A 326 -1.99 1.38 10.17
CA GLY A 326 -1.19 1.48 8.94
C GLY A 326 -1.87 0.96 7.68
N SER A 327 -3.09 0.39 7.77
CA SER A 327 -3.82 -0.04 6.58
C SER A 327 -4.03 1.13 5.62
N ASN A 328 -3.86 0.90 4.32
CA ASN A 328 -3.89 1.94 3.27
C ASN A 328 -2.92 3.11 3.53
N SER A 329 -1.72 2.87 4.08
CA SER A 329 -0.74 3.91 4.41
C SER A 329 0.64 3.58 3.85
N TYR A 330 1.35 4.59 3.36
CA TYR A 330 2.76 4.45 3.00
C TYR A 330 3.70 4.48 4.21
N PHE A 331 3.31 5.22 5.25
CA PHE A 331 4.08 5.42 6.46
C PHE A 331 3.46 4.73 7.69
N PRO A 332 4.29 4.16 8.59
CA PRO A 332 5.70 3.84 8.37
C PRO A 332 5.84 2.72 7.33
N THR A 333 6.92 2.76 6.53
CA THR A 333 7.25 1.74 5.52
C THR A 333 7.23 0.31 6.10
N SER A 334 7.85 0.14 7.28
CA SER A 334 7.81 -1.07 8.09
C SER A 334 7.74 -0.70 9.57
N PHE A 335 7.02 -1.47 10.40
CA PHE A 335 6.94 -1.24 11.86
C PHE A 335 7.11 -2.50 12.71
N PHE A 336 8.32 -2.72 13.24
CA PHE A 336 8.72 -3.96 13.91
C PHE A 336 8.72 -3.87 15.44
N ASN A 337 8.72 -5.05 16.08
CA ASN A 337 8.82 -5.21 17.53
C ASN A 337 7.80 -4.35 18.30
N ALA A 338 6.57 -4.28 17.77
CA ALA A 338 5.50 -3.52 18.38
C ALA A 338 5.12 -4.14 19.73
N ARG A 339 5.06 -3.31 20.77
CA ARG A 339 4.66 -3.70 22.13
C ARG A 339 3.51 -2.80 22.62
N PRO A 340 2.45 -3.38 23.21
CA PRO A 340 1.38 -2.59 23.81
C PRO A 340 1.91 -1.79 25.00
N ILE A 341 1.44 -0.55 25.14
CA ILE A 341 1.80 0.30 26.28
C ILE A 341 0.90 -0.06 27.46
N PRO A 342 1.47 -0.43 28.63
CA PRO A 342 0.69 -0.82 29.80
C PRO A 342 -0.37 0.21 30.19
N GLY A 343 -1.62 -0.24 30.38
CA GLY A 343 -2.74 0.62 30.74
C GLY A 343 -3.29 1.50 29.61
N ARG A 344 -2.78 1.37 28.38
CA ARG A 344 -3.23 2.12 27.20
C ARG A 344 -3.50 1.18 26.02
N PRO A 345 -4.67 0.52 25.95
CA PRO A 345 -4.95 -0.51 24.95
C PRO A 345 -4.98 -0.02 23.50
N SER A 346 -5.07 1.29 23.26
CA SER A 346 -5.00 1.88 21.92
C SER A 346 -3.57 2.20 21.47
N ALA A 347 -2.58 2.09 22.36
CA ALA A 347 -1.24 2.62 22.15
C ALA A 347 -0.16 1.55 22.15
N VAL A 348 0.79 1.69 21.23
CA VAL A 348 1.92 0.78 21.03
C VAL A 348 3.21 1.57 20.83
N VAL A 349 4.33 0.95 21.17
CA VAL A 349 5.67 1.42 20.83
C VAL A 349 6.34 0.40 19.93
N GLY A 350 7.19 0.84 19.01
CA GLY A 350 7.89 -0.05 18.09
C GLY A 350 8.89 0.69 17.22
N ILE A 351 9.49 -0.04 16.28
CA ILE A 351 10.58 0.44 15.45
C ILE A 351 10.13 0.61 14.00
N ALA A 352 10.07 1.86 13.55
CA ALA A 352 9.91 2.18 12.14
C ALA A 352 11.23 1.95 11.39
N SER A 353 11.17 1.09 10.39
CA SER A 353 12.31 0.72 9.53
C SER A 353 11.91 0.75 8.05
N GLY A 354 12.80 0.30 7.17
CA GLY A 354 12.56 0.19 5.74
C GLY A 354 12.22 -1.22 5.26
N HIS A 355 11.96 -1.46 3.98
CA HIS A 355 11.86 -2.83 3.45
C HIS A 355 13.23 -3.37 3.02
N HIS A 356 14.04 -2.58 2.31
CA HIS A 356 15.43 -2.96 1.95
C HIS A 356 16.52 -2.31 2.84
N SER A 357 16.16 -1.86 4.03
CA SER A 357 17.02 -1.08 4.94
C SER A 357 17.80 -1.96 5.95
N VAL A 358 18.40 -1.33 6.96
CA VAL A 358 18.91 -2.00 8.16
C VAL A 358 17.80 -2.85 8.79
N SER A 359 18.14 -4.08 9.17
CA SER A 359 17.13 -5.05 9.61
C SER A 359 16.69 -4.78 11.04
N ARG A 360 15.37 -4.76 11.27
CA ARG A 360 14.60 -4.60 12.52
C ARG A 360 14.95 -3.39 13.41
N SER A 361 15.96 -2.62 13.04
CA SER A 361 16.41 -1.41 13.72
C SER A 361 16.01 -0.15 12.95
N GLY A 362 15.89 0.97 13.66
CA GLY A 362 15.48 2.23 13.05
C GLY A 362 14.97 3.27 14.05
N ARG A 363 13.94 4.01 13.63
CA ARG A 363 13.32 5.10 14.39
C ARG A 363 12.32 4.54 15.39
N MET A 364 12.37 4.97 16.65
CA MET A 364 11.42 4.52 17.66
C MET A 364 10.18 5.42 17.65
N LEU A 365 9.01 4.85 17.34
CA LEU A 365 7.73 5.57 17.30
C LEU A 365 6.77 5.06 18.37
N ILE A 366 5.96 5.97 18.88
CA ILE A 366 4.82 5.69 19.74
C ILE A 366 3.55 6.04 18.95
N ILE A 367 2.68 5.07 18.80
CA ILE A 367 1.43 5.17 18.04
C ILE A 367 0.26 5.03 19.01
N ASP A 368 -0.75 5.89 18.87
CA ASP A 368 -2.04 5.79 19.55
C ASP A 368 -3.18 5.81 18.52
N THR A 369 -3.84 4.67 18.37
CA THR A 369 -4.93 4.47 17.40
C THR A 369 -6.19 5.28 17.69
N ASN A 370 -6.30 5.89 18.88
CA ASN A 370 -7.36 6.86 19.18
C ASN A 370 -7.08 8.25 18.56
N LYS A 371 -5.84 8.51 18.10
CA LYS A 371 -5.46 9.77 17.44
C LYS A 371 -5.54 9.69 15.92
N GLY A 372 -5.24 8.51 15.37
CA GLY A 372 -5.35 8.23 13.95
C GLY A 372 -4.84 6.82 13.65
N ARG A 373 -5.21 6.29 12.49
CA ARG A 373 -4.81 4.94 12.04
C ARG A 373 -4.08 4.93 10.71
N HIS A 374 -4.03 6.09 10.05
CA HIS A 374 -3.47 6.26 8.71
C HIS A 374 -2.22 7.14 8.76
N GLU A 375 -1.25 6.78 7.91
CA GLU A 375 0.01 7.52 7.74
C GLU A 375 0.68 7.86 9.08
N ALA A 376 0.86 9.15 9.39
CA ALA A 376 1.46 9.62 10.64
C ALA A 376 0.42 10.12 11.67
N ASP A 377 -0.89 10.05 11.37
CA ASP A 377 -1.94 10.68 12.19
C ASP A 377 -2.03 10.10 13.61
N GLY A 378 -1.70 8.82 13.76
CA GLY A 378 -1.64 8.16 15.08
C GLY A 378 -0.31 8.30 15.80
N VAL A 379 0.72 8.87 15.18
CA VAL A 379 2.06 8.95 15.78
C VAL A 379 2.11 10.10 16.78
N VAL A 380 2.14 9.76 18.07
CA VAL A 380 2.11 10.74 19.17
C VAL A 380 3.49 11.15 19.66
N ALA A 381 4.52 10.34 19.36
CA ALA A 381 5.90 10.68 19.64
C ALA A 381 6.87 9.89 18.76
N GLU A 382 8.00 10.51 18.45
CA GLU A 382 9.20 9.87 17.93
C GLU A 382 10.34 10.16 18.91
N ILE A 383 11.12 9.14 19.25
CA ILE A 383 12.27 9.29 20.16
C ILE A 383 13.56 9.13 19.34
N PRO A 384 14.52 10.09 19.42
CA PRO A 384 14.47 11.35 20.15
C PRO A 384 14.00 12.53 19.29
N TYR A 385 12.78 13.04 19.42
CA TYR A 385 12.31 14.30 18.82
C TYR A 385 11.09 14.87 19.56
N ALA A 386 11.16 14.94 20.89
CA ALA A 386 10.09 15.40 21.76
C ALA A 386 9.44 16.72 21.27
N GLY A 387 8.11 16.71 21.15
CA GLY A 387 7.30 17.85 20.74
C GLY A 387 7.30 18.15 19.24
N LYS A 388 8.09 17.44 18.42
CA LYS A 388 8.02 17.58 16.96
C LYS A 388 6.89 16.74 16.39
N LYS A 389 6.14 17.31 15.44
CA LYS A 389 5.19 16.55 14.62
C LYS A 389 5.98 15.60 13.71
N VAL A 390 5.52 14.36 13.60
CA VAL A 390 6.10 13.36 12.70
C VAL A 390 5.48 13.52 11.32
N GLU A 391 6.33 13.67 10.30
CA GLU A 391 5.92 13.74 8.90
C GLU A 391 5.90 12.33 8.28
N ALA A 392 4.89 12.04 7.46
CA ALA A 392 4.71 10.77 6.77
C ALA A 392 5.65 10.66 5.55
N ILE A 393 6.94 10.45 5.82
CA ILE A 393 7.97 10.34 4.78
C ILE A 393 7.86 8.98 4.08
N VAL A 394 7.48 8.98 2.80
CA VAL A 394 7.47 7.77 1.97
C VAL A 394 8.88 7.46 1.47
N ARG A 395 9.52 6.46 2.08
CA ARG A 395 10.89 6.04 1.73
C ARG A 395 11.10 4.57 2.06
N ASP A 396 11.50 3.77 1.06
CA ASP A 396 11.82 2.35 1.28
C ASP A 396 12.97 2.18 2.29
N ARG A 397 14.04 2.98 2.19
CA ARG A 397 15.17 2.95 3.13
C ARG A 397 15.02 3.96 4.28
N LEU A 398 13.83 4.01 4.89
CA LEU A 398 13.42 5.07 5.83
C LEU A 398 14.48 5.46 6.90
N PRO A 399 15.10 4.52 7.66
CA PRO A 399 16.02 4.85 8.74
C PRO A 399 17.50 4.96 8.30
N ASP A 400 17.82 4.83 7.01
CA ASP A 400 19.20 4.87 6.54
C ASP A 400 19.86 6.24 6.80
N GLY A 401 21.04 6.21 7.43
CA GLY A 401 21.80 7.40 7.80
C GLY A 401 21.25 8.16 9.02
N ILE A 402 20.12 7.70 9.59
CA ILE A 402 19.49 8.31 10.78
C ILE A 402 20.05 7.64 12.03
N TRP A 403 20.38 8.44 13.04
CA TRP A 403 20.89 7.98 14.33
C TRP A 403 20.20 8.74 15.48
N PRO A 404 20.03 8.14 16.67
CA PRO A 404 20.43 6.78 17.04
C PRO A 404 19.59 5.69 16.36
N GLN A 405 20.11 4.45 16.36
CA GLN A 405 19.40 3.25 15.91
C GLN A 405 18.85 2.51 17.12
N PHE A 406 17.53 2.30 17.14
CA PHE A 406 16.83 1.57 18.21
C PHE A 406 16.45 0.17 17.76
N LEU A 407 16.41 -0.76 18.72
CA LEU A 407 16.02 -2.15 18.52
C LEU A 407 15.22 -2.64 19.75
N GLN A 408 14.10 -3.34 19.50
CA GLN A 408 13.31 -4.07 20.52
C GLN A 408 12.95 -3.25 21.77
N PRO A 409 12.07 -2.24 21.66
CA PRO A 409 11.64 -1.47 22.82
C PRO A 409 10.73 -2.30 23.73
N TYR A 410 10.94 -2.18 25.04
CA TYR A 410 10.08 -2.75 26.08
C TYR A 410 9.47 -1.64 26.94
N PRO A 411 8.14 -1.41 26.87
CA PRO A 411 7.50 -0.32 27.59
C PRO A 411 7.38 -0.62 29.08
N LEU A 412 7.84 0.32 29.91
CA LEU A 412 7.56 0.31 31.36
C LEU A 412 6.25 1.02 31.66
N ASN A 413 5.99 2.11 30.92
CA ASN A 413 4.72 2.83 30.86
C ASN A 413 4.68 3.68 29.57
N ASP A 414 3.84 4.72 29.56
CA ASP A 414 3.67 5.66 28.45
C ASP A 414 4.75 6.76 28.34
N THR A 415 5.78 6.68 29.17
CA THR A 415 6.86 7.69 29.25
C THR A 415 8.24 7.05 29.17
N TYR A 416 8.45 5.89 29.81
CA TYR A 416 9.76 5.25 29.98
C TYR A 416 9.81 3.88 29.32
N TYR A 417 10.90 3.60 28.63
CA TYR A 417 11.11 2.39 27.83
C TYR A 417 12.53 1.85 28.02
N LEU A 418 12.66 0.53 28.14
CA LEU A 418 13.94 -0.16 28.00
C LEU A 418 14.17 -0.43 26.51
N VAL A 419 15.39 -0.24 26.03
CA VAL A 419 15.69 -0.44 24.60
C VAL A 419 17.15 -0.80 24.37
N SER A 420 17.40 -1.66 23.39
CA SER A 420 18.73 -1.84 22.84
C SER A 420 19.00 -0.74 21.83
N MET A 421 20.07 0.01 22.02
CA MET A 421 20.34 1.19 21.21
C MET A 421 21.81 1.29 20.84
N LYS A 422 22.05 1.78 19.63
CA LYS A 422 23.36 2.17 19.14
C LYS A 422 23.32 3.65 18.74
N GLU A 423 24.12 4.47 19.41
CA GLU A 423 24.03 5.93 19.30
C GLU A 423 24.55 6.48 17.96
N ASN A 424 25.58 5.86 17.38
CA ASN A 424 26.20 6.20 16.09
C ASN A 424 26.93 4.97 15.51
N PRO A 425 27.47 5.03 14.28
CA PRO A 425 28.07 3.86 13.62
C PRO A 425 29.14 3.12 14.42
N GLU A 426 29.89 3.80 15.31
CA GLU A 426 31.03 3.24 16.05
C GLU A 426 30.71 2.89 17.53
N SER A 427 29.49 3.19 17.98
CA SER A 427 29.03 2.89 19.34
C SER A 427 28.76 1.40 19.51
N LEU A 428 28.69 0.89 20.74
CA LEU A 428 28.26 -0.50 20.96
C LEU A 428 26.73 -0.57 21.00
N TRP A 429 26.18 -1.77 20.84
CA TRP A 429 24.78 -2.02 21.14
C TRP A 429 24.62 -2.16 22.66
N GLY A 430 24.24 -1.07 23.30
CA GLY A 430 24.05 -0.99 24.74
C GLY A 430 22.58 -1.07 25.13
N LEU A 431 22.34 -1.26 26.44
CA LEU A 431 21.02 -1.21 27.03
C LEU A 431 20.77 0.18 27.64
N TYR A 432 19.64 0.79 27.30
CA TYR A 432 19.28 2.14 27.72
C TYR A 432 17.87 2.20 28.31
N LEU A 433 17.67 3.10 29.27
CA LEU A 433 16.37 3.66 29.63
C LEU A 433 16.17 4.94 28.83
N VAL A 434 15.14 4.97 27.97
CA VAL A 434 14.79 6.13 27.16
C VAL A 434 13.41 6.67 27.54
N ASP A 435 13.18 7.95 27.27
CA ASP A 435 11.88 8.58 27.54
C ASP A 435 11.38 9.52 26.45
N THR A 436 10.10 9.88 26.55
CA THR A 436 9.41 10.81 25.64
C THR A 436 9.90 12.26 25.73
N PHE A 437 10.86 12.56 26.61
CA PHE A 437 11.53 13.86 26.70
C PHE A 437 12.89 13.85 25.98
N ASP A 438 13.24 12.75 25.31
CA ASP A 438 14.50 12.49 24.60
C ASP A 438 15.72 12.15 25.48
N ASN A 439 15.53 11.86 26.77
CA ASN A 439 16.64 11.38 27.59
C ASN A 439 17.00 9.94 27.19
N ARG A 440 18.31 9.64 27.25
CA ARG A 440 18.88 8.33 26.92
C ARG A 440 19.89 7.94 28.00
N THR A 441 19.38 7.29 29.05
CA THR A 441 20.16 6.91 30.23
C THR A 441 20.76 5.54 30.03
N LEU A 442 22.09 5.46 30.01
CA LEU A 442 22.82 4.21 29.79
C LEU A 442 22.74 3.29 31.02
N ILE A 443 22.36 2.02 30.80
CA ILE A 443 22.29 0.98 31.82
C ILE A 443 23.50 0.05 31.74
N ALA A 444 23.79 -0.50 30.55
CA ALA A 444 24.89 -1.43 30.36
C ALA A 444 25.50 -1.32 28.96
N GLU A 445 26.83 -1.29 28.90
CA GLU A 445 27.62 -1.30 27.66
C GLU A 445 28.98 -1.96 27.96
N GLU A 446 29.41 -2.90 27.10
CA GLU A 446 30.64 -3.67 27.30
C GLU A 446 31.35 -3.91 25.96
N GLU A 447 32.67 -3.78 25.92
CA GLU A 447 33.45 -4.02 24.70
C GLU A 447 33.29 -5.47 24.24
N ASN A 448 33.34 -5.70 22.92
CA ASN A 448 33.15 -7.02 22.31
C ASN A 448 31.75 -7.64 22.49
N VAL A 449 30.79 -6.91 23.07
CA VAL A 449 29.47 -7.43 23.44
C VAL A 449 28.36 -6.55 22.85
N ALA A 450 27.22 -7.18 22.54
CA ALA A 450 25.94 -6.51 22.33
C ALA A 450 24.94 -6.94 23.41
N TYR A 451 24.22 -5.97 23.97
CA TYR A 451 23.05 -6.20 24.82
C TYR A 451 21.78 -6.06 23.98
N LEU A 452 21.00 -7.15 23.89
CA LEU A 452 19.85 -7.27 22.99
C LEU A 452 18.58 -7.66 23.76
N GLU A 453 17.43 -7.26 23.21
CA GLU A 453 16.08 -7.68 23.61
C GLU A 453 15.80 -7.57 25.13
N PRO A 454 15.89 -6.37 25.72
CA PRO A 454 15.63 -6.20 27.14
C PRO A 454 14.16 -6.43 27.48
N VAL A 455 13.91 -7.16 28.57
CA VAL A 455 12.59 -7.35 29.15
C VAL A 455 12.63 -7.11 30.65
N LEU A 456 11.53 -6.56 31.19
CA LEU A 456 11.37 -6.42 32.63
C LEU A 456 10.70 -7.67 33.19
N MET A 457 11.37 -8.33 34.13
CA MET A 457 10.76 -9.41 34.90
C MET A 457 10.02 -8.80 36.09
N ASP A 458 8.69 -8.81 36.00
CA ASP A 458 7.80 -8.35 37.04
C ASP A 458 6.53 -9.20 37.04
N SER A 459 5.92 -9.36 38.22
CA SER A 459 4.60 -9.96 38.28
C SER A 459 3.59 -8.94 37.78
N ARG A 460 2.89 -9.28 36.69
CA ARG A 460 1.88 -8.43 36.08
C ARG A 460 0.51 -9.09 36.16
N LYS A 461 -0.53 -8.27 36.11
CA LYS A 461 -1.89 -8.78 36.02
C LYS A 461 -2.02 -9.63 34.75
N THR A 462 -2.34 -10.90 34.91
CA THR A 462 -2.72 -11.77 33.79
C THR A 462 -3.94 -11.16 33.09
N PRO A 463 -3.88 -10.91 31.76
CA PRO A 463 -5.03 -10.44 30.99
C PRO A 463 -6.21 -11.40 31.12
N ASN A 464 -7.43 -10.90 30.90
CA ASN A 464 -8.61 -11.77 30.95
C ASN A 464 -8.54 -12.82 29.83
N VAL A 465 -8.96 -14.05 30.15
CA VAL A 465 -9.13 -15.10 29.14
C VAL A 465 -10.31 -14.73 28.25
N ILE A 466 -10.09 -14.65 26.94
CA ILE A 466 -11.15 -14.58 25.95
C ILE A 466 -11.52 -16.03 25.60
N PRO A 467 -12.78 -16.46 25.84
CA PRO A 467 -13.21 -17.81 25.47
C PRO A 467 -13.13 -18.02 23.96
N ASP A 468 -12.73 -19.24 23.55
CA ASP A 468 -12.76 -19.65 22.15
C ASP A 468 -14.18 -19.51 21.59
N ARG A 469 -14.27 -18.94 20.39
CA ARG A 469 -15.50 -18.73 19.61
C ARG A 469 -15.56 -19.65 18.39
N VAL A 470 -14.47 -20.35 18.10
CA VAL A 470 -14.39 -21.31 17.00
C VAL A 470 -15.24 -22.56 17.26
N ASP A 471 -15.95 -23.02 16.24
CA ASP A 471 -16.50 -24.37 16.15
C ASP A 471 -15.62 -25.19 15.20
N LEU A 472 -14.67 -25.93 15.77
CA LEU A 472 -13.71 -26.73 15.01
C LEU A 472 -14.33 -27.88 14.21
N ALA A 473 -15.62 -28.21 14.43
CA ALA A 473 -16.35 -29.16 13.60
C ALA A 473 -16.86 -28.53 12.29
N SER A 474 -16.94 -27.21 12.22
CA SER A 474 -17.35 -26.48 11.02
C SER A 474 -16.23 -26.40 9.98
N SER A 475 -16.58 -26.41 8.70
CA SER A 475 -15.69 -26.11 7.58
C SER A 475 -15.90 -24.71 7.00
N THR A 476 -16.81 -23.93 7.59
CA THR A 476 -17.26 -22.63 7.06
C THR A 476 -17.28 -21.55 8.13
N ALA A 477 -17.22 -20.30 7.69
CA ALA A 477 -17.52 -19.11 8.47
C ALA A 477 -18.70 -18.37 7.83
N THR A 478 -19.42 -17.56 8.62
CA THR A 478 -20.47 -16.67 8.13
C THR A 478 -19.92 -15.26 8.00
N VAL A 479 -20.22 -14.57 6.91
CA VAL A 479 -19.95 -13.14 6.71
C VAL A 479 -21.25 -12.39 6.87
N PHE A 480 -21.27 -11.34 7.70
CA PHE A 480 -22.39 -10.43 7.86
C PHE A 480 -21.96 -8.98 7.58
N LEU A 481 -22.41 -8.46 6.45
CA LEU A 481 -22.24 -7.08 6.03
C LEU A 481 -23.53 -6.31 6.31
N GLN A 482 -23.46 -5.31 7.20
CA GLN A 482 -24.63 -4.56 7.61
C GLN A 482 -25.15 -3.63 6.50
N ASP A 483 -24.28 -2.84 5.88
CA ASP A 483 -24.62 -1.93 4.78
C ASP A 483 -23.38 -1.61 3.96
N ILE A 484 -23.32 -2.13 2.73
CA ILE A 484 -22.15 -1.95 1.87
C ILE A 484 -21.80 -0.49 1.56
N TYR A 485 -22.77 0.42 1.69
CA TYR A 485 -22.60 1.85 1.39
C TYR A 485 -22.02 2.65 2.55
N GLU A 486 -21.85 2.05 3.73
CA GLU A 486 -21.15 2.67 4.84
C GLU A 486 -19.63 2.54 4.65
N GLY A 487 -18.87 3.55 5.06
CA GLY A 487 -17.40 3.58 4.90
C GLY A 487 -16.91 4.23 3.60
N GLY A 488 -15.59 4.30 3.45
CA GLY A 488 -14.97 5.04 2.36
C GLY A 488 -14.91 4.29 1.02
N GLY A 489 -15.04 2.95 1.04
CA GLY A 489 -14.81 2.09 -0.12
C GLY A 489 -15.82 2.24 -1.25
N LEU A 490 -17.03 2.73 -0.95
CA LEU A 490 -18.08 3.05 -1.92
C LEU A 490 -18.60 4.49 -1.80
N LYS A 491 -17.83 5.40 -1.18
CA LYS A 491 -18.23 6.80 -1.00
C LYS A 491 -18.57 7.45 -2.34
N GLY A 492 -19.78 7.99 -2.46
CA GLY A 492 -20.29 8.63 -3.67
C GLY A 492 -20.96 7.69 -4.68
N ILE A 493 -20.92 6.37 -4.48
CA ILE A 493 -21.67 5.43 -5.32
C ILE A 493 -23.16 5.44 -4.91
N PRO A 494 -24.11 5.62 -5.83
CA PRO A 494 -25.53 5.63 -5.51
C PRO A 494 -26.00 4.31 -4.89
N ARG A 495 -26.89 4.43 -3.92
CA ARG A 495 -27.49 3.29 -3.23
C ARG A 495 -28.31 2.44 -4.21
N GLY A 496 -28.18 1.13 -4.10
CA GLY A 496 -28.81 0.17 -5.02
C GLY A 496 -28.04 -0.08 -6.32
N THR A 497 -26.94 0.62 -6.59
CA THR A 497 -26.01 0.29 -7.70
C THR A 497 -25.41 -1.10 -7.55
N VAL A 498 -25.00 -1.49 -6.33
CA VAL A 498 -24.45 -2.81 -6.04
C VAL A 498 -25.57 -3.84 -6.11
N LYS A 499 -25.39 -4.87 -6.93
CA LYS A 499 -26.35 -5.98 -7.07
C LYS A 499 -25.84 -7.28 -6.46
N LYS A 500 -24.53 -7.49 -6.53
CA LYS A 500 -23.88 -8.71 -6.08
C LYS A 500 -22.52 -8.41 -5.46
N LEU A 501 -22.00 -9.38 -4.74
CA LEU A 501 -20.60 -9.45 -4.35
C LEU A 501 -19.96 -10.63 -5.08
N ARG A 502 -18.84 -10.37 -5.78
CA ARG A 502 -17.95 -11.45 -6.23
C ARG A 502 -17.06 -11.86 -5.07
N ILE A 503 -17.02 -13.16 -4.80
CA ILE A 503 -16.22 -13.74 -3.74
C ILE A 503 -15.03 -14.46 -4.38
N GLY A 504 -13.82 -14.05 -3.99
CA GLY A 504 -12.58 -14.64 -4.50
C GLY A 504 -11.65 -15.08 -3.38
N SER A 505 -10.65 -15.88 -3.77
CA SER A 505 -9.58 -16.41 -2.92
C SER A 505 -8.27 -16.42 -3.71
N PHE A 506 -7.15 -16.72 -3.05
CA PHE A 506 -5.85 -16.81 -3.71
C PHE A 506 -5.34 -18.25 -3.80
N ASN A 507 -4.47 -18.52 -4.79
CA ASN A 507 -3.54 -19.66 -4.79
C ASN A 507 -2.12 -19.11 -4.60
N PHE A 508 -1.73 -19.03 -3.33
CA PHE A 508 -0.50 -18.44 -2.86
C PHE A 508 0.77 -19.24 -3.23
N SER A 509 1.88 -18.52 -3.37
CA SER A 509 3.18 -18.94 -3.86
C SER A 509 3.82 -20.03 -2.98
N PRO A 510 4.08 -21.23 -3.51
CA PRO A 510 4.84 -22.28 -2.82
C PRO A 510 6.34 -21.97 -2.79
N TRP A 511 7.13 -22.84 -2.14
CA TRP A 511 8.58 -22.74 -2.20
C TRP A 511 9.07 -22.92 -3.64
N GLY A 512 10.07 -22.13 -4.04
CA GLY A 512 10.69 -22.23 -5.38
C GLY A 512 9.87 -21.71 -6.56
N GLN A 513 8.64 -21.21 -6.33
CA GLN A 513 7.80 -20.65 -7.39
C GLN A 513 7.04 -19.41 -6.89
N GLY A 514 7.56 -18.22 -7.21
CA GLY A 514 7.01 -16.94 -6.73
C GLY A 514 6.10 -16.22 -7.71
N GLY A 515 5.95 -14.90 -7.50
CA GLY A 515 5.00 -14.03 -8.19
C GLY A 515 5.66 -12.86 -8.91
N LEU A 516 6.93 -12.99 -9.32
CA LEU A 516 7.69 -11.95 -10.00
C LEU A 516 7.00 -11.45 -11.29
N LEU A 517 7.44 -10.28 -11.76
CA LEU A 517 6.90 -9.66 -12.98
C LEU A 517 7.08 -10.60 -14.18
N GLY A 518 5.99 -10.86 -14.90
CA GLY A 518 5.97 -11.81 -16.02
C GLY A 518 5.69 -13.27 -15.62
N THR A 519 5.40 -13.58 -14.35
CA THR A 519 5.06 -14.96 -13.92
C THR A 519 3.56 -15.24 -14.01
N ILE A 520 2.70 -14.49 -13.30
CA ILE A 520 1.24 -14.73 -13.30
C ILE A 520 0.54 -13.99 -14.45
N GLY A 521 1.00 -12.76 -14.70
CA GLY A 521 0.62 -11.87 -15.80
C GLY A 521 1.78 -10.93 -16.14
N MET A 522 1.60 -9.96 -17.06
CA MET A 522 2.73 -9.16 -17.56
C MET A 522 3.31 -8.21 -16.51
N ASP A 523 2.49 -7.64 -15.62
CA ASP A 523 2.91 -6.69 -14.58
C ASP A 523 2.00 -6.81 -13.33
N GLY A 524 1.61 -8.05 -13.05
CA GLY A 524 0.69 -8.44 -11.96
C GLY A 524 -0.39 -9.41 -12.43
N PRO A 525 -1.20 -9.96 -11.49
CA PRO A 525 -1.06 -9.84 -10.03
C PRO A 525 0.13 -10.64 -9.47
N TRP A 526 0.44 -10.46 -8.18
CA TRP A 526 1.46 -11.25 -7.45
C TRP A 526 1.05 -12.73 -7.30
N ASP A 527 -0.24 -12.98 -7.12
CA ASP A 527 -0.79 -14.31 -6.85
C ASP A 527 -1.93 -14.65 -7.79
N ILE A 528 -2.11 -15.95 -8.02
CA ILE A 528 -3.21 -16.46 -8.82
C ILE A 528 -4.52 -16.19 -8.07
N LYS A 529 -5.40 -15.39 -8.67
CA LYS A 529 -6.75 -15.15 -8.14
C LYS A 529 -7.69 -16.28 -8.55
N ARG A 530 -8.51 -16.71 -7.59
CA ARG A 530 -9.53 -17.74 -7.74
C ARG A 530 -10.90 -17.12 -7.55
N ILE A 531 -11.85 -17.56 -8.35
CA ILE A 531 -13.26 -17.22 -8.18
C ILE A 531 -13.94 -18.34 -7.42
N LEU A 532 -14.54 -18.00 -6.28
CA LEU A 532 -15.39 -18.92 -5.51
C LEU A 532 -16.83 -18.84 -6.00
N GLY A 533 -17.28 -17.64 -6.37
CA GLY A 533 -18.60 -17.41 -6.97
C GLY A 533 -19.15 -16.04 -6.61
N GLU A 534 -20.48 -15.93 -6.57
CA GLU A 534 -21.19 -14.68 -6.30
C GLU A 534 -22.29 -14.85 -5.25
N VAL A 535 -22.61 -13.77 -4.55
CA VAL A 535 -23.71 -13.69 -3.60
C VAL A 535 -24.51 -12.41 -3.83
N ASP A 536 -25.82 -12.44 -3.56
CA ASP A 536 -26.69 -11.29 -3.78
C ASP A 536 -26.52 -10.25 -2.66
N VAL A 537 -26.74 -8.98 -2.98
CA VAL A 537 -26.86 -7.89 -2.01
C VAL A 537 -28.32 -7.47 -1.91
N GLU A 538 -28.82 -7.34 -0.69
CA GLU A 538 -30.18 -6.91 -0.41
C GLU A 538 -30.41 -5.45 -0.82
N GLU A 539 -31.66 -5.07 -1.07
CA GLU A 539 -32.01 -3.67 -1.44
C GLU A 539 -31.60 -2.65 -0.37
N ASP A 540 -31.52 -3.07 0.89
CA ASP A 540 -31.07 -2.21 1.99
C ASP A 540 -29.54 -2.14 2.11
N GLY A 541 -28.78 -2.72 1.17
CA GLY A 541 -27.32 -2.72 1.13
C GLY A 541 -26.67 -3.84 1.96
N SER A 542 -27.46 -4.63 2.69
CA SER A 542 -26.96 -5.70 3.55
C SER A 542 -26.68 -6.99 2.78
N ALA A 543 -25.78 -7.83 3.30
CA ALA A 543 -25.55 -9.17 2.79
C ALA A 543 -25.12 -10.11 3.91
N MET A 544 -25.58 -11.37 3.86
CA MET A 544 -25.13 -12.41 4.80
C MET A 544 -24.94 -13.72 4.06
N PHE A 545 -23.74 -14.30 4.12
CA PHE A 545 -23.37 -15.48 3.32
C PHE A 545 -22.32 -16.34 4.00
N THR A 546 -22.18 -17.60 3.58
CA THR A 546 -21.14 -18.52 4.07
C THR A 546 -19.90 -18.48 3.19
N ILE A 547 -18.72 -18.64 3.80
CA ILE A 547 -17.43 -18.77 3.12
C ILE A 547 -16.68 -19.99 3.65
N PRO A 548 -15.71 -20.56 2.89
CA PRO A 548 -14.80 -21.55 3.43
C PRO A 548 -14.01 -20.96 4.61
N ALA A 549 -13.97 -21.67 5.74
CA ALA A 549 -13.12 -21.28 6.86
C ALA A 549 -11.64 -21.45 6.49
N ASN A 550 -10.74 -20.80 7.25
CA ASN A 550 -9.29 -20.96 7.10
C ASN A 550 -8.78 -20.66 5.68
N THR A 551 -9.46 -19.73 4.99
CA THR A 551 -9.20 -19.35 3.61
C THR A 551 -9.16 -17.83 3.51
N ALA A 552 -8.11 -17.29 2.88
CA ALA A 552 -8.02 -15.87 2.56
C ALA A 552 -9.05 -15.51 1.49
N VAL A 553 -10.01 -14.65 1.84
CA VAL A 553 -11.13 -14.23 0.98
C VAL A 553 -11.07 -12.74 0.70
N PHE A 554 -11.27 -12.38 -0.57
CA PHE A 554 -11.49 -11.00 -1.00
C PHE A 554 -12.88 -10.83 -1.63
N VAL A 555 -13.39 -9.60 -1.62
CA VAL A 555 -14.75 -9.29 -2.07
C VAL A 555 -14.73 -8.11 -3.04
N GLN A 556 -15.53 -8.19 -4.12
CA GLN A 556 -15.72 -7.08 -5.06
C GLN A 556 -17.22 -6.76 -5.22
N PRO A 557 -17.69 -5.55 -4.87
CA PRO A 557 -19.05 -5.12 -5.16
C PRO A 557 -19.27 -4.95 -6.66
N LEU A 558 -20.26 -5.65 -7.22
CA LEU A 558 -20.58 -5.64 -8.64
C LEU A 558 -21.82 -4.81 -8.93
N ASP A 559 -21.77 -4.07 -10.03
CA ASP A 559 -22.96 -3.43 -10.61
C ASP A 559 -23.87 -4.43 -11.34
N ALA A 560 -24.93 -3.93 -11.98
CA ALA A 560 -25.88 -4.79 -12.72
C ALA A 560 -25.29 -5.45 -13.98
N GLU A 561 -24.14 -4.97 -14.47
CA GLU A 561 -23.40 -5.51 -15.62
C GLU A 561 -22.30 -6.49 -15.18
N GLY A 562 -22.15 -6.73 -13.88
CA GLY A 562 -21.14 -7.63 -13.32
C GLY A 562 -19.74 -7.04 -13.24
N LYS A 563 -19.61 -5.70 -13.26
CA LYS A 563 -18.33 -4.97 -13.19
C LYS A 563 -18.04 -4.52 -11.76
N ALA A 564 -16.81 -4.67 -11.30
CA ALA A 564 -16.44 -4.28 -9.94
C ALA A 564 -16.40 -2.75 -9.77
N LEU A 565 -17.22 -2.23 -8.87
CA LEU A 565 -17.25 -0.80 -8.49
C LEU A 565 -16.09 -0.42 -7.56
N GLN A 566 -15.55 -1.40 -6.84
CA GLN A 566 -14.38 -1.27 -5.98
C GLN A 566 -13.66 -2.61 -5.95
N ILE A 567 -12.34 -2.58 -5.79
CA ILE A 567 -11.52 -3.79 -5.65
C ILE A 567 -10.94 -3.85 -4.23
N MET A 568 -11.15 -4.98 -3.56
CA MET A 568 -10.46 -5.24 -2.29
C MET A 568 -9.02 -5.68 -2.59
N ARG A 569 -8.08 -4.77 -2.36
CA ARG A 569 -6.62 -5.01 -2.50
C ARG A 569 -6.05 -5.50 -1.16
N SER A 570 -6.72 -6.50 -0.62
CA SER A 570 -6.46 -7.14 0.67
C SER A 570 -7.33 -8.41 0.77
N TRP A 571 -7.31 -9.07 1.93
CA TRP A 571 -8.22 -10.17 2.25
C TRP A 571 -8.54 -10.20 3.75
N PHE A 572 -9.60 -10.94 4.08
CA PHE A 572 -9.91 -11.37 5.43
C PHE A 572 -10.02 -12.90 5.49
N THR A 573 -9.95 -13.45 6.69
CA THR A 573 -10.09 -14.89 6.93
C THR A 573 -11.13 -15.12 8.01
N GLY A 574 -12.12 -15.97 7.74
CA GLY A 574 -13.04 -16.47 8.78
C GLY A 574 -12.52 -17.77 9.37
N MET A 575 -12.52 -17.87 10.71
CA MET A 575 -12.23 -19.13 11.40
C MET A 575 -13.46 -20.07 11.41
N PRO A 576 -13.29 -21.37 11.68
CA PRO A 576 -14.39 -22.33 11.74
C PRO A 576 -15.52 -21.88 12.67
N GLY A 577 -16.74 -21.75 12.13
CA GLY A 577 -17.93 -21.33 12.88
C GLY A 577 -18.00 -19.84 13.23
N GLU A 578 -17.01 -19.04 12.85
CA GLU A 578 -16.99 -17.61 13.12
C GLU A 578 -18.09 -16.88 12.34
N THR A 579 -18.63 -15.82 12.93
CA THR A 579 -19.36 -14.78 12.19
C THR A 579 -18.46 -13.55 12.05
N VAL A 580 -17.89 -13.36 10.87
CA VAL A 580 -17.12 -12.17 10.49
C VAL A 580 -18.11 -11.06 10.15
N SER A 581 -18.05 -9.93 10.85
CA SER A 581 -18.99 -8.82 10.64
C SER A 581 -18.30 -7.51 10.31
N CYS A 582 -18.86 -6.77 9.35
CA CYS A 582 -18.48 -5.40 9.03
C CYS A 582 -19.71 -4.49 8.93
N ILE A 583 -19.49 -3.21 9.24
CA ILE A 583 -20.53 -2.18 9.12
C ILE A 583 -20.74 -1.86 7.64
N GLY A 584 -19.65 -1.67 6.89
CA GLY A 584 -19.69 -1.36 5.47
C GLY A 584 -18.39 -1.64 4.72
N CYS A 585 -18.22 -1.03 3.55
CA CYS A 585 -17.03 -1.20 2.72
C CYS A 585 -15.93 -0.24 3.18
N HIS A 586 -14.89 -0.78 3.86
CA HIS A 586 -13.81 0.01 4.46
C HIS A 586 -14.33 1.06 5.45
N GLU A 587 -15.14 0.64 6.42
CA GLU A 587 -15.49 1.49 7.56
C GLU A 587 -14.28 1.81 8.42
N GLU A 588 -14.26 2.99 9.04
CA GLU A 588 -13.29 3.31 10.07
C GLU A 588 -13.47 2.38 11.26
N LYS A 589 -12.39 1.88 11.86
CA LYS A 589 -12.47 0.96 13.02
C LYS A 589 -12.95 1.63 14.31
N SER A 590 -13.00 2.95 14.34
CA SER A 590 -13.67 3.72 15.39
C SER A 590 -15.18 3.89 15.15
N THR A 591 -15.70 3.46 14.00
CA THR A 591 -17.14 3.54 13.69
C THR A 591 -17.92 2.66 14.65
N ILE A 592 -18.90 3.27 15.32
CA ILE A 592 -19.79 2.55 16.23
C ILE A 592 -20.84 1.82 15.39
N ALA A 593 -20.88 0.49 15.49
CA ALA A 593 -21.94 -0.30 14.86
C ALA A 593 -23.29 0.07 15.45
N ILE A 594 -24.23 0.47 14.60
CA ILE A 594 -25.61 0.78 15.01
C ILE A 594 -26.42 -0.52 14.93
N PRO A 595 -26.99 -1.04 16.03
CA PRO A 595 -27.82 -2.22 15.97
C PRO A 595 -29.02 -2.00 15.05
N LYS A 596 -29.04 -2.69 13.91
CA LYS A 596 -30.09 -2.57 12.88
C LYS A 596 -30.53 -3.97 12.47
N ARG A 597 -31.84 -4.20 12.45
CA ARG A 597 -32.42 -5.38 11.79
C ARG A 597 -32.39 -5.13 10.29
N THR A 598 -31.37 -5.66 9.62
CA THR A 598 -31.23 -5.59 8.16
C THR A 598 -32.00 -6.73 7.49
N LYS A 599 -32.32 -6.58 6.20
CA LYS A 599 -32.97 -7.65 5.42
C LYS A 599 -32.17 -8.95 5.48
N ALA A 600 -30.85 -8.87 5.35
CA ALA A 600 -29.98 -10.05 5.41
C ALA A 600 -30.05 -10.74 6.79
N SER A 601 -30.07 -9.96 7.89
CA SER A 601 -30.11 -10.52 9.26
C SER A 601 -31.39 -11.31 9.60
N LEU A 602 -32.46 -11.14 8.80
CA LEU A 602 -33.74 -11.84 8.97
C LEU A 602 -33.82 -13.15 8.19
N GLN A 603 -32.80 -13.45 7.39
CA GLN A 603 -32.72 -14.61 6.53
C GLN A 603 -31.60 -15.55 6.97
N LYS A 604 -31.56 -16.77 6.44
CA LYS A 604 -30.39 -17.63 6.61
C LYS A 604 -29.24 -17.09 5.73
N PRO A 605 -27.97 -17.24 6.16
CA PRO A 605 -26.85 -16.93 5.29
C PRO A 605 -26.97 -17.68 3.97
N GLN A 606 -26.77 -16.99 2.85
CA GLN A 606 -26.79 -17.60 1.52
C GLN A 606 -25.49 -18.39 1.27
N ASP A 607 -25.60 -19.47 0.49
CA ASP A 607 -24.43 -20.13 -0.07
C ASP A 607 -23.86 -19.33 -1.24
N ILE A 608 -22.55 -19.49 -1.50
CA ILE A 608 -21.90 -18.90 -2.68
C ILE A 608 -22.44 -19.59 -3.94
N LYS A 609 -22.97 -18.80 -4.88
CA LYS A 609 -23.49 -19.30 -6.16
C LYS A 609 -22.35 -19.46 -7.16
N GLU A 610 -22.36 -20.56 -7.91
CA GLU A 610 -21.36 -20.81 -8.95
C GLU A 610 -21.32 -19.72 -10.01
N TRP A 611 -20.11 -19.37 -10.45
CA TRP A 611 -19.86 -18.41 -11.54
C TRP A 611 -19.43 -19.17 -12.80
N TYR A 612 -20.40 -19.39 -13.69
CA TYR A 612 -20.23 -20.14 -14.95
C TYR A 612 -19.50 -21.48 -14.75
N GLY A 613 -19.91 -22.22 -13.70
CA GLY A 613 -19.34 -23.51 -13.30
C GLY A 613 -18.57 -23.45 -11.98
N LYS A 614 -17.94 -24.58 -11.65
CA LYS A 614 -17.24 -24.81 -10.39
C LYS A 614 -16.11 -23.79 -10.12
N GLU A 615 -15.89 -23.50 -8.84
CA GLU A 615 -14.75 -22.70 -8.34
C GLU A 615 -13.40 -23.13 -8.94
N ARG A 616 -12.57 -22.14 -9.30
CA ARG A 616 -11.31 -22.36 -10.02
C ARG A 616 -10.44 -21.11 -10.01
N GLY A 617 -9.16 -21.26 -10.35
CA GLY A 617 -8.31 -20.11 -10.63
C GLY A 617 -8.70 -19.44 -11.95
N PHE A 618 -8.60 -18.12 -12.01
CA PHE A 618 -8.97 -17.36 -13.20
C PHE A 618 -7.85 -17.45 -14.24
N SER A 619 -8.13 -18.01 -15.41
CA SER A 619 -7.14 -18.17 -16.48
C SER A 619 -7.59 -17.47 -17.76
N TYR A 620 -6.71 -16.65 -18.34
CA TYR A 620 -6.97 -16.00 -19.62
C TYR A 620 -7.32 -17.01 -20.72
N ARG A 621 -6.60 -18.14 -20.78
CA ARG A 621 -6.82 -19.17 -21.81
C ARG A 621 -8.20 -19.84 -21.71
N HIS A 622 -8.77 -19.90 -20.51
CA HIS A 622 -10.02 -20.60 -20.25
C HIS A 622 -11.22 -19.64 -20.25
N GLU A 623 -11.02 -18.40 -19.82
CA GLU A 623 -12.11 -17.42 -19.66
C GLU A 623 -12.14 -16.35 -20.75
N VAL A 624 -10.99 -15.85 -21.20
CA VAL A 624 -10.92 -14.71 -22.12
C VAL A 624 -10.69 -15.13 -23.57
N GLN A 625 -9.75 -16.05 -23.83
CA GLN A 625 -9.45 -16.49 -25.18
C GLN A 625 -10.68 -17.03 -25.94
N PRO A 626 -11.60 -17.81 -25.31
CA PRO A 626 -12.84 -18.23 -25.96
C PRO A 626 -13.74 -17.08 -26.41
N VAL A 627 -13.76 -15.96 -25.66
CA VAL A 627 -14.50 -14.75 -26.04
C VAL A 627 -13.88 -14.14 -27.30
N LEU A 628 -12.56 -14.05 -27.37
CA LEU A 628 -11.87 -13.51 -28.55
C LEU A 628 -12.03 -14.41 -29.77
N ASP A 629 -11.96 -15.73 -29.59
CA ASP A 629 -12.13 -16.71 -30.66
C ASP A 629 -13.54 -16.62 -31.27
N LYS A 630 -14.55 -16.32 -30.45
CA LYS A 630 -15.92 -16.11 -30.93
C LYS A 630 -16.11 -14.74 -31.59
N TYR A 631 -15.58 -13.67 -31.00
CA TYR A 631 -16.01 -12.30 -31.33
C TYR A 631 -14.99 -11.44 -32.06
N CYS A 632 -13.71 -11.81 -32.06
CA CYS A 632 -12.62 -10.93 -32.48
C CYS A 632 -11.76 -11.51 -33.61
N ILE A 633 -11.48 -12.82 -33.61
CA ILE A 633 -10.48 -13.40 -34.53
C ILE A 633 -10.90 -13.40 -36.00
N SER A 634 -12.18 -13.13 -36.33
CA SER A 634 -12.62 -12.92 -37.72
C SER A 634 -11.90 -11.74 -38.38
N CYS A 635 -11.48 -10.77 -37.57
CA CYS A 635 -10.81 -9.54 -37.98
C CYS A 635 -9.39 -9.38 -37.43
N HIS A 636 -9.05 -10.09 -36.35
CA HIS A 636 -7.79 -10.00 -35.62
C HIS A 636 -6.96 -11.29 -35.74
N ASN A 637 -6.62 -11.64 -36.98
CA ASN A 637 -5.88 -12.85 -37.35
C ASN A 637 -4.68 -12.53 -38.26
N GLN A 638 -3.97 -13.57 -38.70
CA GLN A 638 -2.75 -13.45 -39.50
C GLN A 638 -2.99 -12.87 -40.90
N ASP A 639 -4.20 -12.96 -41.43
CA ASP A 639 -4.55 -12.53 -42.79
C ASP A 639 -4.82 -11.02 -42.86
N LYS A 640 -4.82 -10.33 -41.70
CA LYS A 640 -5.00 -8.88 -41.58
C LYS A 640 -3.77 -8.22 -40.94
N PRO A 641 -2.62 -8.20 -41.65
CA PRO A 641 -1.41 -7.54 -41.15
C PRO A 641 -1.71 -6.06 -40.89
N GLY A 642 -1.34 -5.57 -39.70
CA GLY A 642 -1.63 -4.20 -39.23
C GLY A 642 -2.67 -4.10 -38.12
N LYS A 643 -3.35 -5.21 -37.76
CA LYS A 643 -4.19 -5.30 -36.57
C LYS A 643 -3.52 -6.13 -35.48
N PRO A 644 -3.83 -5.90 -34.19
CA PRO A 644 -3.38 -6.78 -33.11
C PRO A 644 -3.82 -8.22 -33.39
N TYR A 645 -2.90 -9.18 -33.25
CA TYR A 645 -3.19 -10.60 -33.41
C TYR A 645 -3.79 -11.16 -32.11
N LEU A 646 -5.02 -11.67 -32.17
CA LEU A 646 -5.78 -12.08 -30.97
C LEU A 646 -6.14 -13.56 -30.92
N LYS A 647 -5.63 -14.37 -31.85
CA LYS A 647 -5.80 -15.83 -31.80
C LYS A 647 -4.81 -16.45 -30.81
N GLY A 648 -5.28 -17.38 -29.97
CA GLY A 648 -4.53 -17.97 -28.87
C GLY A 648 -3.54 -19.07 -29.23
N ASP A 649 -3.22 -19.24 -30.52
CA ASP A 649 -2.39 -20.31 -31.07
C ASP A 649 -0.89 -19.96 -31.18
N LYS A 650 -0.51 -18.71 -30.89
CA LYS A 650 0.89 -18.27 -30.86
C LYS A 650 1.34 -17.95 -29.45
N TRP A 651 2.45 -18.53 -29.04
CA TRP A 651 3.14 -18.25 -27.78
C TRP A 651 4.23 -17.21 -27.99
N ILE A 652 4.55 -16.47 -26.93
CA ILE A 652 5.75 -15.62 -26.89
C ILE A 652 6.96 -16.51 -26.65
N ASP A 653 7.97 -16.38 -27.52
CA ASP A 653 9.26 -17.08 -27.44
C ASP A 653 10.45 -16.13 -27.26
N ASP A 654 10.22 -14.81 -27.37
CA ASP A 654 11.22 -13.75 -27.29
C ASP A 654 11.04 -12.84 -26.06
N TRP A 655 10.41 -13.34 -24.99
CA TRP A 655 10.19 -12.57 -23.75
C TRP A 655 11.52 -12.05 -23.18
N THR A 656 11.54 -10.75 -22.93
CA THR A 656 12.59 -10.07 -22.19
C THR A 656 11.97 -8.93 -21.39
N SER A 657 12.60 -8.57 -20.28
CA SER A 657 12.21 -7.39 -19.51
C SER A 657 13.46 -6.75 -18.92
N ASN A 658 13.50 -5.43 -18.89
CA ASN A 658 14.52 -4.65 -18.21
C ASN A 658 14.03 -4.13 -16.85
N ILE A 659 12.75 -4.29 -16.54
CA ILE A 659 12.18 -3.98 -15.23
C ILE A 659 12.84 -4.89 -14.16
N SER A 660 13.18 -4.30 -13.02
CA SER A 660 13.66 -5.04 -11.84
C SER A 660 12.65 -6.10 -11.40
N GLY A 661 13.06 -7.15 -10.69
CA GLY A 661 12.13 -8.18 -10.18
C GLY A 661 11.27 -8.90 -11.24
N ARG A 662 11.79 -8.99 -12.47
CA ARG A 662 11.25 -9.87 -13.51
C ARG A 662 11.57 -11.34 -13.25
N ALA A 663 10.75 -12.22 -13.81
CA ALA A 663 10.90 -13.68 -13.75
C ALA A 663 12.01 -14.26 -14.66
N TRP A 664 12.89 -13.42 -15.23
CA TRP A 664 13.99 -13.80 -16.14
C TRP A 664 13.54 -14.80 -17.21
N LYS A 665 14.28 -15.90 -17.41
CA LYS A 665 13.99 -16.96 -18.38
C LYS A 665 12.73 -17.78 -18.07
N ASN A 666 12.14 -17.61 -16.88
CA ASN A 666 10.92 -18.31 -16.46
C ASN A 666 9.68 -17.42 -16.61
N GLY A 667 9.84 -16.18 -17.08
CA GLY A 667 8.74 -15.26 -17.35
C GLY A 667 8.25 -15.36 -18.79
N GLY A 668 7.10 -14.75 -19.05
CA GLY A 668 6.61 -14.54 -20.42
C GLY A 668 6.01 -15.76 -21.09
N HIS A 669 5.64 -16.80 -20.32
CA HIS A 669 4.93 -17.97 -20.82
C HIS A 669 3.46 -17.64 -21.12
N PHE A 670 3.27 -16.73 -22.06
CA PHE A 670 1.98 -16.17 -22.44
C PHE A 670 1.72 -16.35 -23.93
N THR A 671 0.45 -16.23 -24.34
CA THR A 671 0.12 -16.12 -25.76
C THR A 671 0.35 -14.70 -26.27
N LEU A 672 0.64 -14.59 -27.57
CA LEU A 672 0.72 -13.29 -28.25
C LEU A 672 -0.63 -12.55 -28.20
N SER A 673 -1.74 -13.28 -28.23
CA SER A 673 -3.10 -12.76 -28.02
C SER A 673 -3.20 -11.97 -26.71
N TYR A 674 -2.80 -12.60 -25.60
CA TYR A 674 -2.83 -11.96 -24.28
C TYR A 674 -1.97 -10.69 -24.24
N ALA A 675 -0.73 -10.76 -24.72
CA ALA A 675 0.17 -9.61 -24.68
C ALA A 675 -0.29 -8.44 -25.58
N ASN A 676 -1.05 -8.73 -26.63
CA ASN A 676 -1.66 -7.71 -27.49
C ASN A 676 -2.91 -7.10 -26.87
N LEU A 677 -3.74 -7.90 -26.17
CA LEU A 677 -4.96 -7.40 -25.55
C LEU A 677 -4.70 -6.62 -24.26
N HIS A 678 -3.78 -7.10 -23.42
CA HIS A 678 -3.43 -6.50 -22.12
C HIS A 678 -3.05 -5.02 -22.20
N ARG A 679 -2.45 -4.59 -23.32
CA ARG A 679 -2.09 -3.20 -23.62
C ARG A 679 -3.25 -2.22 -23.49
N TYR A 680 -4.45 -2.71 -23.75
CA TYR A 680 -5.66 -1.91 -23.78
C TYR A 680 -6.41 -1.95 -22.47
N VAL A 681 -5.78 -2.36 -21.34
CA VAL A 681 -6.39 -2.51 -20.02
C VAL A 681 -5.81 -1.55 -18.98
N ARG A 682 -6.69 -0.82 -18.27
CA ARG A 682 -6.33 -0.07 -17.05
C ARG A 682 -6.58 -0.95 -15.82
N ARG A 683 -5.59 -1.04 -14.94
CA ARG A 683 -5.56 -1.96 -13.81
C ARG A 683 -4.53 -1.50 -12.78
N PRO A 684 -4.61 -1.92 -11.50
CA PRO A 684 -3.56 -1.61 -10.55
C PRO A 684 -2.28 -2.41 -10.87
N GLY A 685 -1.14 -1.74 -11.02
CA GLY A 685 0.17 -2.44 -11.06
C GLY A 685 0.53 -3.15 -9.74
N ILE A 686 1.55 -4.01 -9.78
CA ILE A 686 2.16 -4.63 -8.58
C ILE A 686 2.77 -3.62 -7.60
N GLU A 687 2.90 -2.35 -8.00
CA GLU A 687 3.34 -1.20 -7.18
C GLU A 687 2.36 -0.02 -7.30
N SER A 688 1.06 -0.29 -7.39
CA SER A 688 0.01 0.75 -7.48
C SER A 688 -0.11 1.62 -6.21
N ASP A 689 -0.93 2.66 -6.19
CA ASP A 689 -1.08 3.52 -5.00
C ASP A 689 -1.44 2.71 -3.73
N MET A 690 -0.74 2.91 -2.61
CA MET A 690 -1.03 2.22 -1.34
C MET A 690 -2.33 2.69 -0.71
N HIS A 691 -2.76 3.93 -0.98
CA HIS A 691 -4.01 4.46 -0.46
C HIS A 691 -5.20 3.71 -1.04
N MET A 692 -6.31 3.67 -0.30
CA MET A 692 -7.57 3.18 -0.85
C MET A 692 -7.92 3.97 -2.12
N LEU A 693 -8.20 3.22 -3.20
CA LEU A 693 -8.52 3.81 -4.49
C LEU A 693 -9.90 4.47 -4.46
N VAL A 694 -10.04 5.53 -5.24
CA VAL A 694 -11.35 6.14 -5.49
C VAL A 694 -12.26 5.06 -6.10
N PRO A 695 -13.53 4.95 -5.67
CA PRO A 695 -14.45 4.01 -6.28
C PRO A 695 -14.45 4.16 -7.80
N MET A 696 -14.37 3.02 -8.49
CA MET A 696 -14.27 2.91 -9.94
C MET A 696 -12.97 3.43 -10.61
N ASP A 697 -11.88 3.77 -9.88
CA ASP A 697 -10.64 4.33 -10.48
C ASP A 697 -9.94 3.42 -11.53
N VAL A 698 -10.10 2.10 -11.37
CA VAL A 698 -9.62 1.05 -12.30
C VAL A 698 -10.77 0.20 -12.84
N HIS A 699 -11.96 0.77 -12.92
CA HIS A 699 -13.16 0.08 -13.40
C HIS A 699 -13.04 -0.36 -14.86
N ALA A 700 -13.67 -1.47 -15.22
CA ALA A 700 -13.66 -2.00 -16.59
C ALA A 700 -14.05 -0.94 -17.65
N ASP A 701 -15.03 -0.08 -17.39
CA ASP A 701 -15.43 0.99 -18.34
C ASP A 701 -14.40 2.13 -18.50
N GLN A 702 -13.40 2.24 -17.62
CA GLN A 702 -12.29 3.20 -17.77
C GLN A 702 -11.15 2.66 -18.64
N THR A 703 -11.31 1.43 -19.11
CA THR A 703 -10.34 0.76 -19.95
C THR A 703 -10.64 1.01 -21.43
N GLU A 704 -9.62 1.35 -22.22
CA GLU A 704 -9.73 1.57 -23.67
C GLU A 704 -10.43 0.38 -24.38
N LEU A 705 -10.10 -0.88 -24.04
CA LEU A 705 -10.76 -2.06 -24.60
C LEU A 705 -12.29 -2.00 -24.47
N MET A 706 -12.79 -1.66 -23.28
CA MET A 706 -14.23 -1.61 -23.04
C MET A 706 -14.87 -0.40 -23.70
N GLN A 707 -14.17 0.73 -23.79
CA GLN A 707 -14.63 1.92 -24.51
C GLN A 707 -14.78 1.66 -26.01
N ILE A 708 -13.81 0.95 -26.63
CA ILE A 708 -13.90 0.51 -28.04
C ILE A 708 -15.16 -0.32 -28.27
N LEU A 709 -15.40 -1.32 -27.42
CA LEU A 709 -16.54 -2.22 -27.54
C LEU A 709 -17.87 -1.48 -27.34
N GLN A 710 -17.96 -0.60 -26.34
CA GLN A 710 -19.16 0.18 -26.06
C GLN A 710 -19.49 1.20 -27.14
N LYS A 711 -18.48 1.76 -27.80
CA LYS A 711 -18.64 2.68 -28.95
C LYS A 711 -19.08 1.96 -30.24
N GLY A 712 -19.19 0.62 -30.20
CA GLY A 712 -19.77 -0.18 -31.28
C GLY A 712 -18.77 -0.68 -32.32
N HIS A 713 -17.52 -0.97 -31.92
CA HIS A 713 -16.44 -1.46 -32.78
C HIS A 713 -16.89 -2.47 -33.84
N TYR A 714 -17.07 -2.00 -35.08
CA TYR A 714 -17.53 -2.80 -36.22
C TYR A 714 -18.79 -3.64 -35.96
N GLY A 715 -19.68 -3.17 -35.07
CA GLY A 715 -20.93 -3.88 -34.75
C GLY A 715 -20.76 -5.11 -33.85
N VAL A 716 -19.60 -5.32 -33.24
CA VAL A 716 -19.37 -6.40 -32.26
C VAL A 716 -20.34 -6.25 -31.09
N LYS A 717 -21.09 -7.31 -30.79
CA LYS A 717 -22.02 -7.39 -29.66
C LYS A 717 -21.72 -8.64 -28.84
N LEU A 718 -21.16 -8.44 -27.67
CA LEU A 718 -20.87 -9.51 -26.73
C LEU A 718 -22.15 -9.95 -26.02
N ASP A 719 -22.27 -11.25 -25.75
CA ASP A 719 -23.28 -11.75 -24.81
C ASP A 719 -22.90 -11.40 -23.36
N LYS A 720 -23.87 -11.55 -22.44
CA LYS A 720 -23.70 -11.18 -21.03
C LYS A 720 -22.51 -11.90 -20.37
N GLU A 721 -22.40 -13.21 -20.57
CA GLU A 721 -21.31 -14.02 -20.01
C GLU A 721 -19.94 -13.53 -20.51
N SER A 722 -19.83 -13.20 -21.79
CA SER A 722 -18.62 -12.67 -22.40
C SER A 722 -18.21 -11.31 -21.83
N VAL A 723 -19.19 -10.42 -21.57
CA VAL A 723 -18.95 -9.13 -20.90
C VAL A 723 -18.46 -9.36 -19.46
N GLU A 724 -19.10 -10.25 -18.71
CA GLU A 724 -18.72 -10.55 -17.33
C GLU A 724 -17.35 -11.21 -17.24
N LYS A 725 -16.98 -12.10 -18.18
CA LYS A 725 -15.65 -12.72 -18.25
C LYS A 725 -14.54 -11.70 -18.54
N LEU A 726 -14.74 -10.81 -19.51
CA LEU A 726 -13.79 -9.73 -19.79
C LEU A 726 -13.67 -8.77 -18.60
N SER A 727 -14.79 -8.39 -17.99
CA SER A 727 -14.81 -7.49 -16.84
C SER A 727 -14.11 -8.14 -15.64
N CYS A 728 -14.39 -9.41 -15.35
CA CYS A 728 -13.73 -10.15 -14.27
C CYS A 728 -12.22 -10.29 -14.52
N TRP A 729 -11.77 -10.47 -15.76
CA TRP A 729 -10.35 -10.48 -16.08
C TRP A 729 -9.68 -9.15 -15.73
N ILE A 730 -10.30 -8.02 -16.08
CA ILE A 730 -9.82 -6.68 -15.72
C ILE A 730 -9.83 -6.50 -14.20
N ASP A 731 -10.95 -6.80 -13.54
CA ASP A 731 -11.14 -6.67 -12.09
C ASP A 731 -10.17 -7.55 -11.28
N PHE A 732 -9.70 -8.66 -11.86
CA PHE A 732 -8.73 -9.57 -11.26
C PHE A 732 -7.27 -9.16 -11.51
N ASN A 733 -7.04 -7.97 -12.06
CA ASN A 733 -5.72 -7.46 -12.41
C ASN A 733 -5.08 -8.19 -13.62
N ALA A 734 -5.92 -8.57 -14.59
CA ALA A 734 -5.53 -9.15 -15.87
C ALA A 734 -4.56 -10.35 -15.82
N PRO A 735 -4.78 -11.40 -14.98
CA PRO A 735 -3.89 -12.56 -14.92
C PRO A 735 -3.93 -13.39 -16.22
N PHE A 736 -2.84 -14.11 -16.51
CA PHE A 736 -2.80 -15.14 -17.56
C PHE A 736 -3.00 -16.55 -17.00
N HIS A 737 -2.22 -16.90 -15.97
CA HIS A 737 -2.22 -18.24 -15.38
C HIS A 737 -3.28 -18.38 -14.28
N GLY A 738 -4.07 -19.46 -14.35
CA GLY A 738 -5.08 -19.81 -13.34
C GLY A 738 -4.68 -20.96 -12.41
N ARG A 739 -3.53 -21.60 -12.61
CA ARG A 739 -3.01 -22.64 -11.70
C ARG A 739 -1.48 -22.66 -11.71
N ARG A 740 -0.87 -23.22 -10.65
CA ARG A 740 0.60 -23.20 -10.46
C ARG A 740 1.30 -24.19 -11.39
N SER A 741 0.65 -25.30 -11.74
CA SER A 741 1.20 -26.27 -12.69
C SER A 741 1.37 -25.77 -14.13
N ASP A 742 0.79 -24.61 -14.48
CA ASP A 742 0.97 -23.99 -15.80
C ASP A 742 2.18 -23.04 -15.85
N ILE A 743 2.83 -22.78 -14.72
CA ILE A 743 3.98 -21.89 -14.57
C ILE A 743 5.26 -22.74 -14.55
N PRO A 744 6.37 -22.29 -15.13
CA PRO A 744 7.65 -23.01 -15.05
C PRO A 744 8.09 -23.30 -13.61
N LYS A 745 9.00 -24.27 -13.46
CA LYS A 745 9.55 -24.71 -12.17
C LYS A 745 8.50 -25.23 -11.17
N PHE A 746 7.39 -25.77 -11.65
CA PHE A 746 6.39 -26.33 -10.76
C PHE A 746 6.94 -27.51 -9.93
N GLU A 747 7.92 -28.23 -10.48
CA GLU A 747 8.69 -29.26 -9.79
C GLU A 747 9.41 -28.74 -8.53
N ASP A 748 9.88 -27.48 -8.51
CA ASP A 748 10.55 -26.89 -7.34
C ASP A 748 9.57 -26.72 -6.16
N ALA A 749 8.26 -26.68 -6.44
CA ALA A 749 7.21 -26.57 -5.44
C ALA A 749 6.78 -27.92 -4.82
N GLU A 750 7.22 -29.06 -5.38
CA GLU A 750 6.74 -30.40 -4.99
C GLU A 750 6.88 -30.66 -3.50
N GLN A 751 8.06 -30.40 -2.92
CA GLN A 751 8.32 -30.60 -1.50
C GLN A 751 7.34 -29.80 -0.61
N SER A 752 7.16 -28.51 -0.89
CA SER A 752 6.26 -27.67 -0.09
C SER A 752 4.79 -28.12 -0.23
N ASN A 753 4.39 -28.56 -1.42
CA ASN A 753 3.04 -29.09 -1.68
C ASN A 753 2.79 -30.41 -0.94
N GLU A 754 3.78 -31.29 -0.86
CA GLU A 754 3.70 -32.53 -0.07
C GLU A 754 3.61 -32.24 1.43
N LEU A 755 4.45 -31.34 1.94
CA LEU A 755 4.41 -30.94 3.35
C LEU A 755 3.06 -30.30 3.73
N ARG A 756 2.49 -29.43 2.88
CA ARG A 756 1.13 -28.90 3.10
C ARG A 756 0.08 -30.00 3.18
N LYS A 757 0.17 -31.03 2.34
CA LYS A 757 -0.76 -32.18 2.39
C LYS A 757 -0.57 -32.99 3.67
N LEU A 758 0.69 -33.23 4.06
CA LEU A 758 1.06 -34.01 5.24
C LEU A 758 0.56 -33.37 6.54
N TYR A 759 0.77 -32.06 6.69
CA TYR A 759 0.45 -31.33 7.93
C TYR A 759 -0.94 -30.68 7.93
N ARG A 760 -1.70 -30.79 6.84
CA ARG A 760 -3.03 -30.17 6.69
C ARG A 760 -3.94 -30.41 7.90
N GLU A 761 -4.07 -31.66 8.32
CA GLU A 761 -4.96 -32.06 9.41
C GLU A 761 -4.45 -31.57 10.77
N MET A 762 -3.13 -31.56 10.96
CA MET A 762 -2.51 -31.00 12.16
C MET A 762 -2.83 -29.51 12.29
N PHE A 763 -2.81 -28.74 11.20
CA PHE A 763 -2.98 -27.29 11.25
C PHE A 763 -4.42 -26.81 11.02
N GLY A 764 -5.34 -27.71 10.67
CA GLY A 764 -6.71 -27.37 10.31
C GLY A 764 -6.83 -26.65 8.97
N ALA A 765 -5.84 -26.79 8.07
CA ALA A 765 -5.85 -26.13 6.77
C ALA A 765 -6.91 -26.74 5.82
N PRO A 766 -7.53 -25.94 4.93
CA PRO A 766 -8.54 -26.45 4.00
C PRO A 766 -7.94 -27.39 2.96
N LYS A 767 -8.77 -28.25 2.36
CA LYS A 767 -8.35 -29.09 1.24
C LYS A 767 -8.17 -28.23 0.00
N SER A 768 -7.01 -28.31 -0.65
CA SER A 768 -6.75 -27.55 -1.88
C SER A 768 -7.43 -28.17 -3.10
N THR A 769 -8.13 -27.33 -3.87
CA THR A 769 -8.67 -27.58 -5.22
C THR A 769 -7.97 -26.73 -6.28
N THR A 770 -6.83 -26.11 -5.94
CA THR A 770 -6.25 -25.00 -6.69
C THR A 770 -5.70 -25.34 -8.06
N GLU A 771 -5.39 -26.61 -8.33
CA GLU A 771 -4.81 -27.06 -9.61
C GLU A 771 -5.85 -27.51 -10.66
N TRP A 772 -7.13 -27.54 -10.29
CA TRP A 772 -8.20 -27.91 -11.21
C TRP A 772 -8.64 -26.70 -12.08
N LEU A 773 -8.75 -26.92 -13.39
CA LEU A 773 -9.34 -26.02 -14.37
C LEU A 773 -10.26 -26.82 -15.30
N PRO A 774 -11.32 -26.20 -15.88
CA PRO A 774 -12.15 -26.84 -16.89
C PRO A 774 -11.36 -27.10 -18.19
N GLU A 775 -11.90 -27.94 -19.07
CA GLU A 775 -11.33 -28.08 -20.42
C GLU A 775 -11.50 -26.77 -21.22
N ILE A 776 -10.50 -26.41 -22.02
CA ILE A 776 -10.58 -25.26 -22.92
C ILE A 776 -11.54 -25.62 -24.06
N PRO A 777 -12.63 -24.85 -24.28
CA PRO A 777 -13.52 -25.09 -25.40
C PRO A 777 -12.77 -25.08 -26.73
N GLN A 778 -13.01 -26.10 -27.57
CA GLN A 778 -12.38 -26.26 -28.88
C GLN A 778 -13.38 -25.93 -30.00
N ASN A 779 -12.88 -25.57 -31.19
CA ASN A 779 -13.68 -25.35 -32.41
C ASN A 779 -14.80 -24.30 -32.26
N ILE A 780 -14.49 -23.18 -31.62
CA ILE A 780 -15.41 -22.05 -31.53
C ILE A 780 -15.49 -21.38 -32.91
N GLU A 781 -16.68 -21.38 -33.51
CA GLU A 781 -16.94 -20.71 -34.78
C GLU A 781 -16.93 -19.18 -34.60
N PRO A 782 -16.04 -18.45 -35.29
CA PRO A 782 -15.98 -16.99 -35.19
C PRO A 782 -17.21 -16.33 -35.81
N VAL A 783 -17.80 -15.39 -35.09
CA VAL A 783 -18.87 -14.53 -35.62
C VAL A 783 -18.23 -13.44 -36.48
N ARG A 784 -18.74 -13.30 -37.70
CA ARG A 784 -18.35 -12.20 -38.60
C ARG A 784 -19.25 -11.00 -38.37
N PHE A 785 -18.64 -9.85 -38.11
CA PHE A 785 -19.32 -8.58 -37.98
C PHE A 785 -19.01 -7.69 -39.18
N GLU A 786 -19.97 -6.85 -39.55
CA GLU A 786 -19.82 -5.86 -40.62
C GLU A 786 -19.92 -4.46 -40.00
N LYS A 787 -19.14 -3.52 -40.56
CA LYS A 787 -19.24 -2.13 -40.15
C LYS A 787 -20.67 -1.64 -40.42
N GLU A 788 -21.36 -1.21 -39.38
CA GLU A 788 -22.69 -0.61 -39.53
C GLU A 788 -22.61 0.59 -40.49
N GLN A 789 -23.43 0.56 -41.53
CA GLN A 789 -23.57 1.70 -42.44
C GLN A 789 -24.63 2.64 -41.88
N LYS A 790 -24.19 3.70 -41.21
CA LYS A 790 -25.06 4.81 -40.81
C LYS A 790 -25.05 5.89 -41.87
N ALA A 791 -26.19 6.55 -42.06
CA ALA A 791 -26.25 7.73 -42.92
C ALA A 791 -25.25 8.78 -42.41
N ILE A 792 -24.51 9.39 -43.32
CA ILE A 792 -23.52 10.41 -42.96
C ILE A 792 -24.23 11.63 -42.35
N GLY A 793 -25.44 11.94 -42.80
CA GLY A 793 -26.19 13.11 -42.35
C GLY A 793 -25.81 14.36 -43.14
N ASP A 794 -25.76 15.50 -42.45
CA ASP A 794 -25.40 16.77 -43.05
C ASP A 794 -23.88 16.84 -43.32
N THR A 795 -23.49 17.17 -44.55
CA THR A 795 -22.07 17.27 -44.96
C THR A 795 -21.67 18.63 -45.48
N LEU A 796 -22.63 19.53 -45.71
CA LEU A 796 -22.40 20.87 -46.24
C LEU A 796 -23.26 21.88 -45.49
N LEU A 797 -22.67 23.04 -45.18
CA LEU A 797 -23.34 24.16 -44.51
C LEU A 797 -22.78 25.47 -45.06
N GLU A 798 -23.66 26.40 -45.44
CA GLU A 798 -23.24 27.68 -46.00
C GLU A 798 -22.36 28.46 -45.01
N LYS A 799 -21.22 29.00 -45.46
CA LYS A 799 -20.25 29.77 -44.66
C LYS A 799 -19.56 28.98 -43.54
N TRP A 800 -19.55 27.64 -43.65
CA TRP A 800 -18.76 26.74 -42.81
C TRP A 800 -18.08 25.68 -43.70
N PRO A 801 -16.78 25.36 -43.47
CA PRO A 801 -15.88 25.91 -42.46
C PRO A 801 -15.54 27.39 -42.68
N ILE A 802 -15.19 28.08 -41.59
CA ILE A 802 -14.70 29.47 -41.58
C ILE A 802 -13.18 29.48 -41.76
N TYR A 803 -12.52 28.44 -41.27
CA TYR A 803 -11.07 28.27 -41.31
C TYR A 803 -10.74 26.85 -41.75
N ASN A 804 -9.88 26.73 -42.76
CA ASN A 804 -9.32 25.46 -43.19
C ASN A 804 -7.82 25.41 -42.81
N PRO A 805 -7.45 24.67 -41.74
CA PRO A 805 -6.05 24.58 -41.31
C PRO A 805 -5.14 23.81 -42.26
N THR A 806 -5.71 23.07 -43.23
CA THR A 806 -4.90 22.36 -44.24
C THR A 806 -4.42 23.26 -45.37
N GLU A 807 -5.07 24.41 -45.57
CA GLU A 807 -4.73 25.40 -46.60
C GLU A 807 -4.02 26.62 -46.02
N LYS A 808 -4.39 27.02 -44.80
CA LYS A 808 -3.84 28.21 -44.12
C LYS A 808 -3.17 27.79 -42.80
N PRO A 809 -1.90 28.14 -42.57
CA PRO A 809 -1.24 27.87 -41.29
C PRO A 809 -1.94 28.60 -40.13
N TYR A 810 -1.70 28.15 -38.90
CA TYR A 810 -2.42 28.60 -37.71
C TYR A 810 -2.28 30.10 -37.41
N ASP A 811 -1.23 30.76 -37.93
CA ASP A 811 -1.01 32.21 -37.84
C ASP A 811 -1.85 33.01 -38.85
N GLN A 812 -2.65 32.35 -39.70
CA GLN A 812 -3.45 32.96 -40.78
C GLN A 812 -4.97 32.69 -40.69
N TRP A 813 -5.48 32.37 -39.51
CA TRP A 813 -6.91 32.16 -39.18
C TRP A 813 -7.74 33.46 -38.98
N ASN A 814 -7.33 34.57 -39.60
CA ASN A 814 -7.82 35.91 -39.27
C ASN A 814 -9.35 36.03 -39.31
N ASP A 815 -10.03 35.40 -40.28
CA ASP A 815 -11.49 35.50 -40.43
C ASP A 815 -12.25 34.91 -39.22
N THR A 816 -11.77 33.78 -38.69
CA THR A 816 -12.31 33.17 -37.47
C THR A 816 -12.05 34.05 -36.25
N GLN A 817 -10.83 34.59 -36.12
CA GLN A 817 -10.45 35.45 -35.02
C GLN A 817 -11.22 36.78 -35.04
N TRP A 818 -11.44 37.35 -36.23
CA TRP A 818 -12.26 38.55 -36.44
C TRP A 818 -13.68 38.37 -35.92
N LYS A 819 -14.26 37.16 -36.05
CA LYS A 819 -15.59 36.85 -35.53
C LYS A 819 -15.68 37.00 -34.00
N GLN A 820 -14.62 36.64 -33.28
CA GLN A 820 -14.51 36.87 -31.83
C GLN A 820 -14.17 38.32 -31.52
N LEU A 821 -13.18 38.91 -32.20
CA LEU A 821 -12.77 40.30 -32.01
C LEU A 821 -13.94 41.29 -32.21
N ALA A 822 -14.82 41.00 -33.17
CA ALA A 822 -16.02 41.79 -33.46
C ALA A 822 -17.04 41.82 -32.32
N LEU A 823 -16.97 40.90 -31.34
CA LEU A 823 -17.82 40.93 -30.15
C LEU A 823 -17.46 42.10 -29.22
N GLY A 824 -16.21 42.58 -29.25
CA GLY A 824 -15.65 43.50 -28.27
C GLY A 824 -15.57 42.89 -26.86
N ASN A 825 -14.58 43.30 -26.05
CA ASN A 825 -14.41 42.81 -24.66
C ASN A 825 -14.61 41.30 -24.51
N PHE A 826 -13.85 40.50 -25.26
CA PHE A 826 -14.04 39.05 -25.34
C PHE A 826 -13.24 38.27 -24.28
N GLN A 827 -12.46 38.94 -23.43
CA GLN A 827 -11.74 38.34 -22.29
C GLN A 827 -12.29 38.92 -20.98
N LYS A 828 -12.38 38.07 -19.94
CA LYS A 828 -12.87 38.46 -18.62
C LYS A 828 -12.19 37.66 -17.52
N SER A 829 -11.60 38.34 -16.54
CA SER A 829 -10.99 37.73 -15.36
C SER A 829 -11.91 37.91 -14.16
N ILE A 830 -12.22 36.81 -13.46
CA ILE A 830 -13.09 36.81 -12.28
C ILE A 830 -12.26 36.39 -11.05
N PRO A 831 -12.12 37.26 -10.03
CA PRO A 831 -11.38 36.90 -8.83
C PRO A 831 -12.15 35.88 -7.98
N LEU A 832 -11.48 34.81 -7.57
CA LEU A 832 -12.03 33.79 -6.66
C LEU A 832 -11.58 34.01 -5.19
N GLY A 833 -10.64 34.93 -4.96
CA GLY A 833 -10.04 35.21 -3.65
C GLY A 833 -8.65 34.57 -3.50
N ASN A 834 -7.88 35.02 -2.50
CA ASN A 834 -6.51 34.54 -2.21
C ASN A 834 -5.55 34.56 -3.42
N GLY A 835 -5.72 35.54 -4.33
CA GLY A 835 -4.91 35.67 -5.54
C GLY A 835 -5.29 34.72 -6.69
N LEU A 836 -6.33 33.90 -6.54
CA LEU A 836 -6.85 33.03 -7.61
C LEU A 836 -7.81 33.81 -8.52
N THR A 837 -7.70 33.60 -9.83
CA THR A 837 -8.62 34.11 -10.85
C THR A 837 -9.14 32.99 -11.74
N LEU A 838 -10.37 33.19 -12.24
CA LEU A 838 -10.97 32.41 -13.31
C LEU A 838 -10.98 33.27 -14.58
N GLU A 839 -10.29 32.81 -15.61
CA GLU A 839 -10.22 33.49 -16.90
C GLU A 839 -11.29 32.94 -17.84
N LEU A 840 -12.08 33.83 -18.43
CA LEU A 840 -13.13 33.50 -19.40
C LEU A 840 -12.86 34.18 -20.74
N VAL A 841 -13.25 33.49 -21.82
CA VAL A 841 -13.26 34.02 -23.19
C VAL A 841 -14.65 33.92 -23.80
N LYS A 842 -15.04 34.92 -24.60
CA LYS A 842 -16.35 34.98 -25.25
C LYS A 842 -16.29 34.27 -26.60
N VAL A 843 -17.06 33.20 -26.75
CA VAL A 843 -17.18 32.39 -27.96
C VAL A 843 -18.32 32.94 -28.82
N PRO A 844 -18.12 33.22 -30.13
CA PRO A 844 -19.15 33.80 -30.98
C PRO A 844 -20.28 32.80 -31.31
N ALA A 845 -21.47 33.31 -31.60
CA ALA A 845 -22.57 32.52 -32.16
C ALA A 845 -22.28 32.04 -33.59
N GLY A 846 -22.97 30.99 -34.03
CA GLY A 846 -22.84 30.48 -35.38
C GLY A 846 -23.45 29.10 -35.57
N SER A 847 -23.26 28.56 -36.77
CA SER A 847 -23.75 27.24 -37.17
C SER A 847 -22.55 26.39 -37.58
N PHE A 848 -22.59 25.09 -37.29
CA PHE A 848 -21.56 24.13 -37.71
C PHE A 848 -22.16 22.75 -37.92
N ILE A 849 -21.41 21.87 -38.56
CA ILE A 849 -21.76 20.46 -38.64
C ILE A 849 -21.14 19.73 -37.44
N MET A 850 -22.00 19.26 -36.54
CA MET A 850 -21.63 18.48 -35.37
C MET A 850 -21.47 17.00 -35.72
N GLY A 851 -20.46 16.35 -35.15
CA GLY A 851 -20.16 14.94 -35.39
C GLY A 851 -19.12 14.70 -36.49
N SER A 852 -18.94 13.43 -36.83
CA SER A 852 -18.05 12.97 -37.90
C SER A 852 -18.42 11.57 -38.38
N ASP A 853 -17.84 11.12 -39.49
CA ASP A 853 -17.99 9.76 -40.02
C ASP A 853 -16.97 8.75 -39.45
N ARG A 854 -16.15 9.17 -38.46
CA ARG A 854 -15.09 8.34 -37.88
C ARG A 854 -15.64 7.25 -36.96
N HIS A 855 -16.63 7.58 -36.13
CA HIS A 855 -17.21 6.66 -35.15
C HIS A 855 -18.73 6.53 -35.28
N PRO A 856 -19.31 5.34 -34.97
CA PRO A 856 -20.75 5.12 -35.12
C PRO A 856 -21.65 6.02 -34.27
N ASP A 857 -21.19 6.49 -33.12
CA ASP A 857 -21.93 7.36 -32.19
C ASP A 857 -21.73 8.85 -32.45
N GLU A 858 -20.97 9.19 -33.49
CA GLU A 858 -20.78 10.55 -34.03
C GLU A 858 -21.62 10.79 -35.29
N LEU A 859 -22.39 9.76 -35.72
CA LEU A 859 -23.27 9.76 -36.90
C LEU A 859 -24.75 9.64 -36.52
N PRO A 860 -25.66 10.24 -37.30
CA PRO A 860 -25.39 11.13 -38.44
C PRO A 860 -24.85 12.49 -38.01
N GLN A 861 -23.97 13.06 -38.82
CA GLN A 861 -23.59 14.46 -38.73
C GLN A 861 -24.84 15.35 -38.84
N THR A 862 -24.89 16.41 -38.05
CA THR A 862 -26.09 17.26 -37.95
C THR A 862 -25.68 18.73 -37.94
N ILE A 863 -26.38 19.57 -38.69
CA ILE A 863 -26.26 21.03 -38.58
C ILE A 863 -26.78 21.46 -37.20
N VAL A 864 -25.91 22.07 -36.40
CA VAL A 864 -26.24 22.58 -35.08
C VAL A 864 -26.05 24.09 -35.04
N GLN A 865 -27.03 24.78 -34.45
CA GLN A 865 -27.03 26.22 -34.25
C GLN A 865 -26.62 26.54 -32.81
N VAL A 866 -25.66 27.45 -32.64
CA VAL A 866 -25.34 28.10 -31.37
C VAL A 866 -25.89 29.53 -31.45
N ASP A 867 -27.05 29.75 -30.85
CA ASP A 867 -27.86 30.97 -31.05
C ASP A 867 -27.23 32.26 -30.53
N LYS A 868 -26.50 32.16 -29.41
CA LYS A 868 -25.95 33.34 -28.72
C LYS A 868 -24.47 33.14 -28.42
N PRO A 869 -23.67 34.23 -28.46
CA PRO A 869 -22.34 34.20 -27.89
C PRO A 869 -22.43 33.83 -26.40
N PHE A 870 -21.44 33.08 -25.91
CA PHE A 870 -21.38 32.66 -24.52
C PHE A 870 -19.95 32.79 -24.01
N TRP A 871 -19.80 32.92 -22.69
CA TRP A 871 -18.47 32.91 -22.08
C TRP A 871 -18.10 31.49 -21.69
N MET A 872 -16.83 31.14 -21.87
CA MET A 872 -16.29 29.83 -21.52
C MET A 872 -14.96 30.01 -20.78
N GLY A 873 -14.68 29.11 -19.84
CA GLY A 873 -13.37 28.98 -19.21
C GLY A 873 -12.28 28.91 -20.27
N ARG A 874 -11.33 29.85 -20.19
CA ARG A 874 -10.17 29.92 -21.07
C ARG A 874 -9.35 28.62 -20.99
N PHE A 875 -9.34 28.04 -19.79
CA PHE A 875 -8.67 26.82 -19.37
C PHE A 875 -9.68 25.88 -18.68
N GLU A 876 -9.30 24.63 -18.48
CA GLU A 876 -9.92 23.74 -17.50
C GLU A 876 -9.80 24.32 -16.08
N VAL A 877 -10.70 23.92 -15.19
CA VAL A 877 -10.64 24.31 -13.77
C VAL A 877 -9.44 23.61 -13.12
N THR A 878 -8.55 24.39 -12.49
CA THR A 878 -7.32 23.85 -11.86
C THR A 878 -7.57 23.29 -10.47
N ASN A 879 -6.64 22.48 -9.95
CA ASN A 879 -6.68 21.99 -8.56
C ASN A 879 -6.76 23.14 -7.54
N ALA A 880 -6.08 24.28 -7.78
CA ALA A 880 -6.18 25.44 -6.88
C ALA A 880 -7.57 26.09 -6.91
N GLN A 881 -8.16 26.23 -8.10
CA GLN A 881 -9.50 26.80 -8.27
C GLN A 881 -10.56 25.88 -7.65
N PHE A 882 -10.48 24.57 -7.88
CA PHE A 882 -11.42 23.61 -7.29
C PHE A 882 -11.30 23.55 -5.77
N ARG A 883 -10.07 23.64 -5.21
CA ARG A 883 -9.86 23.72 -3.76
C ARG A 883 -10.38 24.99 -3.09
N ALA A 884 -10.72 26.02 -3.87
CA ALA A 884 -11.44 27.17 -3.33
C ALA A 884 -12.92 26.83 -3.00
N TYR A 885 -13.47 25.78 -3.60
CA TYR A 885 -14.77 25.19 -3.30
C TYR A 885 -14.65 24.02 -2.31
N ASP A 886 -13.78 23.05 -2.59
CA ASP A 886 -13.55 21.86 -1.76
C ASP A 886 -12.08 21.75 -1.33
N PRO A 887 -11.72 22.26 -0.14
CA PRO A 887 -10.33 22.26 0.35
C PRO A 887 -9.67 20.87 0.46
N GLU A 888 -10.48 19.81 0.58
CA GLU A 888 -10.00 18.42 0.74
C GLU A 888 -9.82 17.70 -0.61
N HIS A 889 -10.07 18.37 -1.73
CA HIS A 889 -9.89 17.79 -3.05
C HIS A 889 -8.45 17.34 -3.30
N ASP A 890 -8.32 16.11 -3.78
CA ASP A 890 -7.06 15.48 -4.16
C ASP A 890 -7.22 14.75 -5.49
N SER A 891 -6.60 15.29 -6.54
CA SER A 891 -6.51 14.64 -7.86
C SER A 891 -5.65 13.37 -7.86
N ARG A 892 -5.01 13.02 -6.73
CA ARG A 892 -4.18 11.83 -6.50
C ARG A 892 -2.94 11.77 -7.40
N ASP A 893 -2.18 10.70 -7.20
CA ASP A 893 -1.05 10.36 -8.05
C ASP A 893 -1.47 9.29 -9.07
N GLU A 894 -0.93 9.38 -10.29
CA GLU A 894 -1.00 8.29 -11.26
C GLU A 894 0.07 7.25 -10.95
N HIS A 895 -0.33 5.97 -10.94
CA HIS A 895 0.58 4.88 -10.60
C HIS A 895 1.69 4.69 -11.65
N ARG A 896 2.79 4.09 -11.22
CA ARG A 896 3.92 3.73 -12.09
C ARG A 896 3.73 2.32 -12.62
N HIS A 897 4.33 2.02 -13.78
CA HIS A 897 4.41 0.66 -14.30
C HIS A 897 5.77 0.06 -13.94
N GLY A 898 5.79 -1.17 -13.42
CA GLY A 898 7.02 -1.87 -13.04
C GLY A 898 7.26 -2.01 -11.54
N TYR A 899 8.36 -2.65 -11.19
CA TYR A 899 8.67 -3.14 -9.85
C TYR A 899 9.69 -2.27 -9.09
N GLN A 900 9.44 -2.14 -7.79
CA GLN A 900 10.09 -1.35 -6.72
C GLN A 900 10.31 0.13 -7.06
N PHE A 901 9.50 1.03 -6.47
CA PHE A 901 9.74 2.48 -6.51
C PHE A 901 9.90 3.15 -5.14
N GLY A 902 9.42 2.50 -4.06
CA GLY A 902 9.61 2.99 -2.68
C GLY A 902 9.11 4.42 -2.40
N ARG A 903 8.24 4.94 -3.28
CA ARG A 903 7.75 6.32 -3.38
C ARG A 903 6.36 6.33 -4.03
N LYS A 904 5.69 7.47 -3.94
CA LYS A 904 4.41 7.73 -4.60
C LYS A 904 4.52 7.74 -6.14
N GLY A 905 3.36 7.72 -6.80
CA GLY A 905 3.21 7.83 -8.25
C GLY A 905 3.65 9.19 -8.83
N TYR A 906 3.11 9.55 -10.00
CA TYR A 906 3.28 10.86 -10.61
C TYR A 906 2.11 11.76 -10.26
N SER A 907 2.36 12.93 -9.65
CA SER A 907 1.27 13.72 -9.08
C SER A 907 0.46 14.47 -10.13
N MET A 908 -0.86 14.30 -10.09
CA MET A 908 -1.83 15.08 -10.85
C MET A 908 -2.49 16.18 -9.97
N ASN A 909 -1.96 16.42 -8.77
CA ASN A 909 -2.55 17.30 -7.76
C ASN A 909 -1.81 18.64 -7.56
N HIS A 910 -0.90 19.02 -8.48
CA HIS A 910 -0.26 20.33 -8.43
C HIS A 910 -1.27 21.47 -8.64
N PRO A 911 -1.11 22.64 -8.00
CA PRO A 911 -2.11 23.71 -8.00
C PRO A 911 -2.56 24.22 -9.37
N ASP A 912 -1.69 24.18 -10.37
CA ASP A 912 -1.85 24.68 -11.73
C ASP A 912 -2.24 23.60 -12.76
N GLN A 913 -2.17 22.31 -12.39
CA GLN A 913 -2.75 21.22 -13.17
C GLN A 913 -4.28 21.25 -13.14
N PRO A 914 -4.96 20.73 -14.18
CA PRO A 914 -6.40 20.55 -14.17
C PRO A 914 -6.84 19.63 -13.03
N ALA A 915 -7.97 19.95 -12.42
CA ALA A 915 -8.55 19.11 -11.38
C ALA A 915 -9.24 17.88 -12.02
N VAL A 916 -8.91 16.67 -11.55
CA VAL A 916 -9.41 15.38 -12.07
C VAL A 916 -9.96 14.50 -10.95
N ARG A 917 -10.52 13.33 -11.26
CA ARG A 917 -11.26 12.47 -10.30
C ARG A 917 -12.44 13.20 -9.66
N ILE A 918 -13.10 14.03 -10.47
CA ILE A 918 -14.29 14.79 -10.12
C ILE A 918 -15.48 14.15 -10.85
N SER A 919 -16.56 13.91 -10.13
CA SER A 919 -17.81 13.45 -10.74
C SER A 919 -18.52 14.59 -11.46
N TRP A 920 -19.40 14.28 -12.41
CA TRP A 920 -20.22 15.30 -13.08
C TRP A 920 -21.01 16.14 -12.05
N GLN A 921 -21.54 15.48 -11.01
CA GLN A 921 -22.28 16.15 -9.94
C GLN A 921 -21.41 17.17 -9.19
N GLU A 922 -20.18 16.80 -8.82
CA GLU A 922 -19.25 17.71 -8.14
C GLU A 922 -18.84 18.90 -9.03
N ALA A 923 -18.69 18.67 -10.34
CA ALA A 923 -18.43 19.74 -11.30
C ALA A 923 -19.61 20.72 -11.42
N MET A 924 -20.85 20.22 -11.38
CA MET A 924 -22.06 21.06 -11.33
C MET A 924 -22.20 21.79 -9.99
N ASP A 925 -21.84 21.15 -8.87
CA ASP A 925 -21.83 21.79 -7.55
C ASP A 925 -20.81 22.93 -7.49
N TYR A 926 -19.63 22.75 -8.11
CA TYR A 926 -18.66 23.84 -8.31
C TYR A 926 -19.26 24.99 -9.15
N CYS A 927 -19.95 24.69 -10.25
CA CYS A 927 -20.61 25.73 -11.07
C CYS A 927 -21.66 26.50 -10.27
N LYS A 928 -22.43 25.80 -9.43
CA LYS A 928 -23.40 26.41 -8.52
C LYS A 928 -22.71 27.31 -7.50
N TRP A 929 -21.68 26.82 -6.81
CA TRP A 929 -20.88 27.59 -5.87
C TRP A 929 -20.29 28.86 -6.52
N LEU A 930 -19.72 28.71 -7.72
CA LEU A 930 -19.15 29.81 -8.48
C LEU A 930 -20.21 30.85 -8.83
N SER A 931 -21.42 30.39 -9.16
CA SER A 931 -22.55 31.29 -9.45
C SER A 931 -22.96 32.09 -8.22
N GLU A 932 -23.10 31.43 -7.07
CA GLU A 932 -23.44 32.06 -5.80
C GLU A 932 -22.36 33.06 -5.36
N LYS A 933 -21.09 32.70 -5.54
CA LYS A 933 -19.94 33.53 -5.16
C LYS A 933 -19.78 34.79 -6.00
N THR A 934 -20.13 34.73 -7.28
CA THR A 934 -19.86 35.81 -8.25
C THR A 934 -21.11 36.61 -8.60
N GLY A 935 -22.30 36.08 -8.34
CA GLY A 935 -23.57 36.63 -8.81
C GLY A 935 -23.82 36.44 -10.31
N MET A 936 -22.94 35.74 -11.02
CA MET A 936 -23.09 35.42 -12.45
C MET A 936 -23.57 33.98 -12.61
N LYS A 937 -24.23 33.63 -13.72
CA LYS A 937 -24.76 32.27 -13.91
C LYS A 937 -23.75 31.37 -14.62
N PHE A 938 -23.25 30.37 -13.91
CA PHE A 938 -22.32 29.35 -14.42
C PHE A 938 -22.94 27.97 -14.55
N SER A 939 -22.47 27.21 -15.53
CA SER A 939 -22.81 25.80 -15.78
C SER A 939 -21.63 25.10 -16.48
N LEU A 940 -21.72 23.78 -16.66
CA LEU A 940 -20.90 23.08 -17.65
C LEU A 940 -21.35 23.45 -19.08
N PRO A 941 -20.44 23.42 -20.08
CA PRO A 941 -20.82 23.59 -21.48
C PRO A 941 -21.75 22.47 -21.93
N THR A 942 -22.73 22.77 -22.77
CA THR A 942 -23.39 21.71 -23.55
C THR A 942 -22.40 21.05 -24.49
N GLU A 943 -22.68 19.82 -24.90
CA GLU A 943 -21.87 19.09 -25.87
C GLU A 943 -21.67 19.88 -27.18
N ALA A 944 -22.73 20.54 -27.66
CA ALA A 944 -22.67 21.40 -28.84
C ALA A 944 -21.81 22.65 -28.63
N GLN A 945 -21.95 23.34 -27.49
CA GLN A 945 -21.11 24.49 -27.16
C GLN A 945 -19.64 24.09 -27.10
N TRP A 946 -19.34 22.94 -26.50
CA TRP A 946 -17.97 22.44 -26.40
C TRP A 946 -17.39 22.13 -27.79
N GLU A 947 -18.10 21.38 -28.64
CA GLU A 947 -17.59 21.02 -29.97
C GLU A 947 -17.42 22.25 -30.87
N TRP A 948 -18.37 23.19 -30.83
CA TRP A 948 -18.27 24.47 -31.53
C TRP A 948 -17.01 25.22 -31.10
N ALA A 949 -16.82 25.37 -29.79
CA ALA A 949 -15.69 26.06 -29.19
C ALA A 949 -14.36 25.38 -29.54
N CYS A 950 -14.30 24.05 -29.55
CA CYS A 950 -13.12 23.26 -29.89
C CYS A 950 -12.74 23.43 -31.37
N ARG A 951 -13.72 23.29 -32.27
CA ARG A 951 -13.53 23.43 -33.72
C ARG A 951 -13.09 24.82 -34.13
N ALA A 952 -13.61 25.85 -33.45
CA ALA A 952 -13.32 27.25 -33.73
C ALA A 952 -13.36 27.56 -35.24
N GLY A 953 -14.45 27.16 -35.90
CA GLY A 953 -14.66 27.39 -37.34
C GLY A 953 -14.00 26.39 -38.29
N SER A 954 -13.25 25.39 -37.80
CA SER A 954 -12.72 24.30 -38.62
C SER A 954 -13.71 23.14 -38.79
N ASP A 955 -13.66 22.48 -39.96
CA ASP A 955 -14.33 21.21 -40.25
C ASP A 955 -13.40 19.99 -40.13
N THR A 956 -12.10 20.21 -39.94
CA THR A 956 -11.10 19.13 -39.81
C THR A 956 -11.15 18.45 -38.44
N PRO A 957 -10.52 17.26 -38.26
CA PRO A 957 -10.45 16.56 -36.98
C PRO A 957 -9.92 17.40 -35.81
N PHE A 958 -8.94 18.26 -36.07
CA PHE A 958 -8.38 19.21 -35.10
C PHE A 958 -8.51 20.62 -35.64
N TRP A 959 -8.62 21.63 -34.78
CA TRP A 959 -8.63 23.02 -35.26
C TRP A 959 -7.32 23.38 -35.98
N TYR A 960 -6.22 22.69 -35.68
CA TYR A 960 -4.89 22.90 -36.27
C TYR A 960 -4.56 21.95 -37.43
N GLY A 961 -5.47 21.07 -37.86
CA GLY A 961 -5.22 20.22 -39.04
C GLY A 961 -5.97 18.89 -39.10
N ASN A 962 -5.46 18.01 -39.97
CA ASN A 962 -5.97 16.66 -40.17
C ASN A 962 -5.36 15.65 -39.18
N MET A 963 -5.72 14.36 -39.30
CA MET A 963 -5.29 13.30 -38.39
C MET A 963 -3.76 13.11 -38.31
N SER A 964 -3.01 13.58 -39.32
CA SER A 964 -1.55 13.50 -39.39
C SER A 964 -0.87 14.83 -39.04
N ALA A 965 -1.59 15.80 -38.48
CA ALA A 965 -1.01 17.05 -38.02
C ALA A 965 -0.13 16.82 -36.79
N ASP A 966 1.01 17.51 -36.75
CA ASP A 966 1.88 17.54 -35.57
C ASP A 966 1.18 18.27 -34.43
N PHE A 967 0.76 17.53 -33.41
CA PHE A 967 0.05 18.07 -32.24
C PHE A 967 0.97 18.63 -31.17
N SER A 968 2.30 18.48 -31.29
CA SER A 968 3.26 18.74 -30.20
C SER A 968 3.15 20.15 -29.61
N GLY A 969 2.80 21.14 -30.45
CA GLY A 969 2.61 22.53 -30.01
C GLY A 969 1.19 22.85 -29.51
N TYR A 970 0.22 21.97 -29.68
CA TYR A 970 -1.22 22.30 -29.59
C TYR A 970 -2.00 21.48 -28.55
N ALA A 971 -1.52 20.29 -28.16
CA ALA A 971 -2.22 19.44 -27.19
C ALA A 971 -1.26 18.49 -26.45
N ASN A 972 -1.58 18.21 -25.18
CA ASN A 972 -0.99 17.11 -24.40
C ASN A 972 -1.76 15.81 -24.68
N LEU A 973 -1.15 14.85 -25.37
CA LEU A 973 -1.77 13.60 -25.82
C LEU A 973 -0.88 12.39 -25.51
N GLY A 974 -1.44 11.19 -25.65
CA GLY A 974 -0.70 9.95 -25.48
C GLY A 974 0.35 9.76 -26.57
N ASP A 975 1.58 10.22 -26.30
CA ASP A 975 2.69 10.30 -27.25
C ASP A 975 3.93 9.51 -26.79
N ILE A 976 5.09 9.76 -27.41
CA ILE A 976 6.34 9.04 -27.10
C ILE A 976 6.77 9.16 -25.62
N LYS A 977 6.33 10.19 -24.89
CA LYS A 977 6.63 10.40 -23.47
C LYS A 977 6.01 9.35 -22.59
N LEU A 978 4.89 8.74 -22.99
CA LEU A 978 4.28 7.65 -22.23
C LEU A 978 5.21 6.42 -22.08
N LYS A 979 6.29 6.31 -22.86
CA LYS A 979 7.30 5.25 -22.65
C LYS A 979 8.03 5.40 -21.30
N GLU A 980 8.03 6.60 -20.72
CA GLU A 980 8.66 6.88 -19.43
C GLU A 980 7.93 6.22 -18.24
N PHE A 981 6.70 5.72 -18.46
CA PHE A 981 6.03 4.82 -17.49
C PHE A 981 6.79 3.52 -17.31
N ALA A 982 7.53 3.04 -18.34
CA ALA A 982 8.44 1.91 -18.21
C ALA A 982 9.66 2.35 -17.38
N ALA A 983 9.49 2.30 -16.07
CA ALA A 983 10.49 2.68 -15.09
C ALA A 983 10.69 1.55 -14.08
N CYS A 984 11.82 1.55 -13.39
CA CYS A 984 12.05 0.73 -12.21
C CYS A 984 13.08 1.40 -11.31
N THR A 985 13.16 1.07 -10.02
CA THR A 985 14.41 1.33 -9.30
C THR A 985 15.48 0.35 -9.78
N ALA A 986 16.70 0.85 -9.99
CA ALA A 986 17.83 -0.05 -10.19
C ALA A 986 18.09 -0.83 -8.91
N TYR A 987 18.39 -2.13 -9.03
CA TYR A 987 18.75 -2.99 -7.89
C TYR A 987 19.83 -2.30 -7.02
N LYS A 988 19.56 -2.11 -5.73
CA LYS A 988 20.34 -1.36 -4.72
C LYS A 988 20.20 0.19 -4.72
N PHE A 989 19.40 0.77 -5.60
CA PHE A 989 19.11 2.21 -5.67
C PHE A 989 17.61 2.49 -5.42
N TYR A 990 17.09 1.97 -4.31
CA TYR A 990 15.67 2.01 -3.93
C TYR A 990 15.11 3.42 -3.60
N GLU A 991 15.89 4.46 -3.87
CA GLU A 991 15.51 5.86 -3.66
C GLU A 991 15.36 6.64 -4.97
N SER A 992 15.57 6.03 -6.13
CA SER A 992 15.36 6.71 -7.42
C SER A 992 14.71 5.77 -8.41
N ALA A 993 13.48 6.10 -8.83
CA ALA A 993 12.88 5.51 -10.01
C ALA A 993 13.66 6.00 -11.25
N MET A 994 14.12 5.07 -12.08
CA MET A 994 14.81 5.37 -13.32
C MET A 994 13.92 4.94 -14.49
N VAL A 995 13.73 5.86 -15.44
CA VAL A 995 13.14 5.53 -16.74
C VAL A 995 14.07 4.56 -17.45
N ILE A 996 13.51 3.48 -18.01
CA ILE A 996 14.24 2.58 -18.88
C ILE A 996 14.41 3.30 -20.22
N GLU A 997 15.63 3.67 -20.59
CA GLU A 997 15.90 4.53 -21.76
C GLU A 997 15.38 3.94 -23.08
N ASN A 998 15.56 2.63 -23.25
CA ASN A 998 15.15 1.86 -24.41
C ASN A 998 14.34 0.63 -23.94
N PRO A 999 13.10 0.83 -23.48
CA PRO A 999 12.29 -0.28 -22.99
C PRO A 999 11.85 -1.15 -24.17
N ASN A 1000 11.78 -2.46 -23.96
CA ASN A 1000 11.35 -3.37 -25.01
C ASN A 1000 9.81 -3.43 -25.07
N LYS A 1001 9.25 -4.09 -26.09
CA LYS A 1001 7.78 -4.18 -26.33
C LYS A 1001 6.95 -4.83 -25.19
N TYR A 1002 7.60 -5.48 -24.22
CA TYR A 1002 6.99 -6.10 -23.04
C TYR A 1002 7.20 -5.29 -21.75
N ASP A 1003 8.18 -4.38 -21.72
CA ASP A 1003 8.32 -3.35 -20.67
C ASP A 1003 7.48 -2.11 -20.99
N ASP A 1004 7.27 -1.86 -22.29
CA ASP A 1004 6.60 -0.70 -22.83
C ASP A 1004 5.34 -1.10 -23.60
N TRP A 1005 4.22 -1.20 -22.88
CA TRP A 1005 2.97 -1.77 -23.40
C TRP A 1005 1.84 -0.77 -23.65
N ILE A 1006 1.97 0.48 -23.19
CA ILE A 1006 0.91 1.48 -23.35
C ILE A 1006 0.77 1.89 -24.83
N PRO A 1007 -0.41 1.78 -25.44
CA PRO A 1007 -0.63 2.32 -26.78
C PRO A 1007 -0.41 3.84 -26.82
N ARG A 1008 0.42 4.33 -27.75
CA ARG A 1008 0.73 5.76 -27.91
C ARG A 1008 1.02 6.14 -29.36
N ASP A 1009 1.05 7.43 -29.66
CA ASP A 1009 1.70 7.96 -30.87
C ASP A 1009 3.21 7.94 -30.69
N THR A 1010 3.95 7.38 -31.66
CA THR A 1010 5.42 7.27 -31.58
C THR A 1010 6.15 8.27 -32.46
N THR A 1011 5.42 9.16 -33.12
CA THR A 1011 5.94 10.11 -34.10
C THR A 1011 6.21 11.48 -33.47
N TYR A 1012 5.35 11.92 -32.55
CA TYR A 1012 5.40 13.25 -31.97
C TYR A 1012 5.78 13.25 -30.48
N ASN A 1013 6.18 14.43 -29.98
CA ASN A 1013 6.59 14.66 -28.60
C ASN A 1013 6.16 16.07 -28.16
N ASP A 1014 5.07 16.15 -27.42
CA ASP A 1014 4.47 17.38 -26.89
C ASP A 1014 5.18 17.89 -25.62
N GLY A 1015 6.07 17.07 -25.06
CA GLY A 1015 6.89 17.38 -23.90
C GLY A 1015 6.17 17.30 -22.54
N GLY A 1016 4.88 16.99 -22.52
CA GLY A 1016 4.10 16.59 -21.34
C GLY A 1016 4.26 15.10 -21.05
N PHE A 1017 4.00 14.68 -19.81
CA PHE A 1017 4.10 13.26 -19.45
C PHE A 1017 2.80 12.72 -18.83
N ILE A 1018 2.27 13.46 -17.86
CA ILE A 1018 0.91 13.30 -17.33
C ILE A 1018 0.18 14.62 -17.59
N SER A 1019 -0.91 14.91 -16.86
CA SER A 1019 -1.54 16.24 -16.93
C SER A 1019 -0.50 17.33 -16.68
N GLU A 1020 -0.54 18.39 -17.48
CA GLU A 1020 0.38 19.52 -17.41
C GLU A 1020 -0.37 20.77 -16.91
N PRO A 1021 0.35 21.81 -16.42
CA PRO A 1021 -0.26 23.09 -16.10
C PRO A 1021 -1.11 23.60 -17.25
N VAL A 1022 -2.32 24.07 -16.94
CA VAL A 1022 -3.26 24.55 -17.96
C VAL A 1022 -2.68 25.73 -18.75
N GLY A 1023 -3.01 25.81 -20.03
CA GLY A 1023 -2.55 26.90 -20.90
C GLY A 1023 -1.12 26.74 -21.44
N ARG A 1024 -0.50 25.57 -21.27
CA ARG A 1024 0.86 25.28 -21.75
C ARG A 1024 0.96 25.26 -23.29
N TYR A 1025 -0.08 24.79 -23.97
CA TYR A 1025 -0.08 24.59 -25.43
C TYR A 1025 -0.67 25.77 -26.18
N ILE A 1026 -0.52 25.80 -27.50
CA ILE A 1026 -1.05 26.88 -28.34
C ILE A 1026 -2.59 26.86 -28.30
N ARG A 1027 -3.17 27.99 -27.90
CA ARG A 1027 -4.60 28.26 -27.97
C ARG A 1027 -5.18 28.10 -29.37
N ASN A 1028 -6.47 27.82 -29.44
CA ASN A 1028 -7.24 27.84 -30.68
C ASN A 1028 -7.60 29.28 -31.12
N PRO A 1029 -8.29 29.48 -32.28
CA PRO A 1029 -8.58 30.80 -32.83
C PRO A 1029 -9.43 31.71 -31.91
N TRP A 1030 -10.13 31.13 -30.95
CA TRP A 1030 -11.00 31.83 -30.00
C TRP A 1030 -10.40 31.93 -28.60
N ASP A 1031 -9.07 31.83 -28.50
CA ASP A 1031 -8.31 31.99 -27.27
C ASP A 1031 -8.62 30.97 -26.18
N LEU A 1032 -9.11 29.79 -26.57
CA LEU A 1032 -9.28 28.63 -25.71
C LEU A 1032 -8.07 27.72 -25.78
N PHE A 1033 -7.64 27.22 -24.62
CA PHE A 1033 -6.51 26.30 -24.49
C PHE A 1033 -6.99 24.87 -24.20
N ASP A 1034 -6.12 23.91 -24.51
CA ASP A 1034 -6.22 22.51 -24.12
C ASP A 1034 -7.48 21.77 -24.64
N MET A 1035 -8.23 22.36 -25.58
CA MET A 1035 -9.47 21.81 -26.14
C MET A 1035 -9.33 20.44 -26.82
N HIS A 1036 -8.11 19.96 -27.07
CA HIS A 1036 -7.84 18.67 -27.70
C HIS A 1036 -7.12 17.68 -26.79
N GLY A 1037 -6.68 18.05 -25.59
CA GLY A 1037 -5.81 17.20 -24.77
C GLY A 1037 -5.75 17.63 -23.31
N ASN A 1038 -4.69 17.21 -22.62
CA ASN A 1038 -4.50 17.35 -21.17
C ASN A 1038 -5.46 16.46 -20.37
N VAL A 1039 -6.76 16.81 -20.29
CA VAL A 1039 -7.79 15.99 -19.63
C VAL A 1039 -9.11 16.02 -20.40
N TRP A 1040 -9.88 14.94 -20.29
CA TRP A 1040 -11.27 14.94 -20.73
C TRP A 1040 -12.09 15.93 -19.93
N GLU A 1041 -13.18 16.43 -20.49
CA GLU A 1041 -14.02 17.43 -19.83
C GLU A 1041 -15.48 17.01 -19.77
N TRP A 1042 -16.05 17.08 -18.56
CA TRP A 1042 -17.50 16.96 -18.38
C TRP A 1042 -18.26 18.04 -19.15
N THR A 1043 -19.31 17.62 -19.85
CA THR A 1043 -20.31 18.52 -20.43
C THR A 1043 -21.63 18.40 -19.67
N LEU A 1044 -22.52 19.38 -19.85
CA LEU A 1044 -23.88 19.35 -19.32
C LEU A 1044 -24.70 18.19 -19.92
N SER A 1045 -24.37 17.75 -21.13
CA SER A 1045 -25.24 16.87 -21.92
C SER A 1045 -25.23 15.41 -21.47
N SER A 1046 -26.40 14.79 -21.42
CA SER A 1046 -26.57 13.33 -21.35
C SER A 1046 -26.06 12.66 -22.62
N TYR A 1047 -25.48 11.45 -22.47
CA TYR A 1047 -25.02 10.69 -23.61
C TYR A 1047 -26.20 10.07 -24.36
N GLN A 1048 -26.60 10.69 -25.48
CA GLN A 1048 -27.70 10.23 -26.34
C GLN A 1048 -27.22 9.93 -27.77
N PRO A 1049 -27.93 9.05 -28.51
CA PRO A 1049 -27.69 8.83 -29.94
C PRO A 1049 -27.81 10.12 -30.76
N TYR A 1050 -27.15 10.12 -31.92
CA TYR A 1050 -27.32 11.15 -32.94
C TYR A 1050 -28.47 10.80 -33.90
N PRO A 1051 -29.08 11.76 -34.63
CA PRO A 1051 -28.66 13.16 -34.80
C PRO A 1051 -28.72 13.97 -33.51
N TYR A 1052 -27.84 14.97 -33.37
CA TYR A 1052 -27.87 15.85 -32.20
C TYR A 1052 -29.16 16.69 -32.22
N ASN A 1053 -29.86 16.74 -31.10
CA ASN A 1053 -31.03 17.59 -30.91
C ASN A 1053 -30.93 18.28 -29.54
N GLU A 1054 -30.87 19.61 -29.52
CA GLU A 1054 -30.80 20.38 -28.27
C GLU A 1054 -32.09 20.29 -27.44
N ASN A 1055 -33.22 19.96 -28.07
CA ASN A 1055 -34.56 19.98 -27.48
C ASN A 1055 -35.03 18.61 -26.97
N ASP A 1056 -34.19 17.57 -27.00
CA ASP A 1056 -34.52 16.22 -26.52
C ASP A 1056 -34.24 16.01 -25.03
N GLY A 1057 -34.02 17.11 -24.29
CA GLY A 1057 -33.74 17.07 -22.86
C GLY A 1057 -32.31 16.68 -22.49
N ARG A 1058 -31.41 16.38 -23.44
CA ARG A 1058 -30.02 16.00 -23.14
C ARG A 1058 -29.28 17.04 -22.30
N ASN A 1059 -29.62 18.32 -22.41
CA ASN A 1059 -28.97 19.40 -21.66
C ASN A 1059 -29.63 19.66 -20.27
N GLY A 1060 -30.48 18.75 -19.80
CA GLY A 1060 -31.10 18.84 -18.48
C GLY A 1060 -30.18 18.44 -17.33
N ILE A 1061 -30.55 18.83 -16.11
CA ILE A 1061 -29.80 18.48 -14.89
C ILE A 1061 -29.91 17.01 -14.51
N THR A 1062 -30.84 16.26 -15.13
CA THR A 1062 -31.02 14.82 -14.96
C THR A 1062 -30.68 14.08 -16.24
N SER A 1063 -30.10 12.88 -16.13
CA SER A 1063 -29.85 12.01 -17.28
C SER A 1063 -30.72 10.75 -17.21
N GLU A 1064 -31.52 10.48 -18.24
CA GLU A 1064 -32.42 9.31 -18.26
C GLU A 1064 -31.67 7.97 -18.19
N ASN A 1065 -30.45 7.91 -18.75
CA ASN A 1065 -29.61 6.71 -18.74
C ASN A 1065 -28.48 6.77 -17.69
N GLY A 1066 -28.45 7.82 -16.87
CA GLY A 1066 -27.42 8.03 -15.84
C GLY A 1066 -26.01 8.32 -16.39
N LYS A 1067 -25.84 8.44 -17.71
CA LYS A 1067 -24.55 8.70 -18.37
C LYS A 1067 -24.49 10.12 -18.95
N ARG A 1068 -23.34 10.76 -18.81
CA ARG A 1068 -23.01 12.11 -19.28
C ARG A 1068 -21.90 12.04 -20.30
N VAL A 1069 -21.89 13.01 -21.20
CA VAL A 1069 -20.86 13.12 -22.24
C VAL A 1069 -19.64 13.81 -21.65
N VAL A 1070 -18.47 13.21 -21.88
CA VAL A 1070 -17.21 13.94 -21.85
C VAL A 1070 -16.69 14.20 -23.26
N ARG A 1071 -15.98 15.31 -23.43
CA ARG A 1071 -15.34 15.74 -24.68
C ARG A 1071 -13.86 16.06 -24.47
N GLY A 1072 -13.11 16.20 -25.55
CA GLY A 1072 -11.67 16.46 -25.51
C GLY A 1072 -10.85 15.19 -25.71
N SER A 1073 -9.79 15.08 -24.94
CA SER A 1073 -8.89 13.93 -24.84
C SER A 1073 -8.05 14.08 -23.57
N SER A 1074 -7.26 13.09 -23.21
CA SER A 1074 -6.26 13.27 -22.14
C SER A 1074 -4.83 13.04 -22.60
N TRP A 1075 -3.89 13.36 -21.72
CA TRP A 1075 -2.46 13.00 -21.79
C TRP A 1075 -2.22 11.50 -22.03
N TYR A 1076 -3.21 10.63 -21.79
CA TYR A 1076 -3.10 9.19 -22.01
C TYR A 1076 -3.61 8.73 -23.39
N ASP A 1077 -4.42 9.54 -24.06
CA ASP A 1077 -5.19 9.14 -25.23
C ASP A 1077 -4.50 9.52 -26.54
N ARG A 1078 -4.49 8.60 -27.51
CA ARG A 1078 -3.86 8.81 -28.81
C ARG A 1078 -4.62 9.83 -29.67
N PRO A 1079 -3.97 10.50 -30.64
CA PRO A 1079 -4.61 11.51 -31.50
C PRO A 1079 -5.92 11.09 -32.17
N TYR A 1080 -6.04 9.81 -32.54
CA TYR A 1080 -7.28 9.28 -33.13
C TYR A 1080 -8.52 9.46 -32.22
N TRP A 1081 -8.31 9.60 -30.92
CA TRP A 1081 -9.32 9.73 -29.88
C TRP A 1081 -9.51 11.19 -29.45
N ALA A 1082 -8.70 12.11 -29.96
CA ALA A 1082 -8.59 13.50 -29.50
C ALA A 1082 -9.30 14.52 -30.40
N THR A 1083 -10.09 14.05 -31.35
CA THR A 1083 -10.70 14.90 -32.37
C THR A 1083 -11.86 15.72 -31.81
N SER A 1084 -12.20 16.85 -32.43
CA SER A 1084 -13.24 17.77 -31.95
C SER A 1084 -14.61 17.11 -31.72
N SER A 1085 -14.93 16.06 -32.48
CA SER A 1085 -16.22 15.34 -32.39
C SER A 1085 -16.21 14.15 -31.44
N PHE A 1086 -15.04 13.73 -30.94
CA PHE A 1086 -14.94 12.51 -30.16
C PHE A 1086 -15.63 12.71 -28.80
N ARG A 1087 -16.38 11.68 -28.40
CA ARG A 1087 -17.19 11.65 -27.20
C ARG A 1087 -17.07 10.31 -26.48
N LEU A 1088 -17.16 10.33 -25.15
CA LEU A 1088 -17.27 9.14 -24.31
C LEU A 1088 -18.40 9.27 -23.28
N PRO A 1089 -19.08 8.17 -22.94
CA PRO A 1089 -20.06 8.14 -21.87
C PRO A 1089 -19.47 7.71 -20.53
N TYR A 1090 -19.70 8.50 -19.48
CA TYR A 1090 -19.42 8.09 -18.09
C TYR A 1090 -20.63 8.32 -17.19
N ARG A 1091 -20.72 7.58 -16.08
CA ARG A 1091 -21.84 7.75 -15.14
C ARG A 1091 -21.68 9.07 -14.39
N GLU A 1092 -22.79 9.74 -14.08
CA GLU A 1092 -22.75 11.09 -13.48
C GLU A 1092 -22.05 11.17 -12.10
N TYR A 1093 -22.04 10.06 -11.37
CA TYR A 1093 -21.37 9.92 -10.06
C TYR A 1093 -19.93 9.38 -10.16
N GLN A 1094 -19.47 8.99 -11.36
CA GLN A 1094 -18.17 8.37 -11.55
C GLN A 1094 -17.05 9.41 -11.49
N LYS A 1095 -16.02 9.14 -10.69
CA LYS A 1095 -14.80 9.94 -10.63
C LYS A 1095 -13.74 9.29 -11.51
N VAL A 1096 -13.45 9.88 -12.66
CA VAL A 1096 -12.54 9.30 -13.66
C VAL A 1096 -11.15 9.92 -13.51
N TYR A 1097 -10.11 9.10 -13.56
CA TYR A 1097 -8.72 9.51 -13.28
C TYR A 1097 -8.21 10.66 -14.15
N ASN A 1098 -8.72 10.81 -15.37
CA ASN A 1098 -8.28 11.78 -16.37
C ASN A 1098 -9.43 12.66 -16.90
N VAL A 1099 -10.52 12.81 -16.15
CA VAL A 1099 -11.63 13.73 -16.49
C VAL A 1099 -11.68 14.88 -15.50
N GLY A 1100 -11.55 16.10 -16.02
CA GLY A 1100 -11.84 17.36 -15.36
C GLY A 1100 -13.05 18.05 -15.99
N PHE A 1101 -13.04 19.39 -16.01
CA PHE A 1101 -14.10 20.18 -16.63
C PHE A 1101 -13.68 21.64 -16.83
N ARG A 1102 -14.42 22.35 -17.69
CA ARG A 1102 -14.44 23.82 -17.75
C ARG A 1102 -15.86 24.34 -17.59
N VAL A 1103 -16.00 25.64 -17.33
CA VAL A 1103 -17.29 26.28 -17.07
C VAL A 1103 -17.73 27.17 -18.23
N VAL A 1104 -19.03 27.39 -18.39
CA VAL A 1104 -19.61 28.43 -19.22
C VAL A 1104 -20.38 29.42 -18.35
N MET A 1105 -20.35 30.69 -18.73
CA MET A 1105 -21.11 31.76 -18.08
C MET A 1105 -22.08 32.37 -19.07
N THR A 1106 -23.33 32.54 -18.66
CA THR A 1106 -24.37 33.21 -19.44
C THR A 1106 -24.48 34.67 -19.02
N GLU A 1107 -24.64 35.57 -20.00
CA GLU A 1107 -25.07 36.94 -19.76
C GLU A 1107 -26.60 36.94 -19.82
N GLU A 1108 -27.26 37.27 -18.71
CA GLU A 1108 -28.69 37.62 -18.72
C GLU A 1108 -28.91 39.07 -19.14
#